data_AF-A0A3M4VFR3-F1
#
_entry.id   AF-A0A3M4VFR3-F1
#
_cell.length_a   1.000
_cell.length_b   1.000
_cell.length_c   1.000
_cell.angle_alpha   90.00
_cell.angle_beta   90.00
_cell.angle_gamma   90.00
#
_symmetry.space_group_name_H-M   'P 1'
#
loop_
_entity.id
_entity.type
_entity.pdbx_description
1 polymer ?
#
loop_
_entity_poly.entity_id
_entity_poly.type
_entity_poly.pdbx_seq_one_letter_code
_entity_poly.pdbx_strand_id
1 'polypeptide(L)'
;EAQRSLDLKNGPLLRAVLVNLPEDEQRLLLVIHHLVVDGVSWRVLLEDLQQAYVALNTGKALALPTKTSSLKAWAEQLHRYAASETLAAERDYWRQTLSGDIQPLPCDNPLGTQRNRDVAHASSWLSKDLTHKLLKVAPAAYRTQVNDLLLTALAQVLCQWSQQPSVLIQLEGHGREDLFDDMDLSRTVGWFSSLFPVKVTPQADTGASICGIKEQLRAVPNKGVGYGVLRYLGDAGFGHELAALPQAQVTFNYLGQFDGSFNERDGALFVPSADSCGHALSEDGPLSNGLSINGQVFNGQLQLDWAFSAEVYQASTIEALAHQYEQALTAVIEHCLNGQQGVTPSDFPLAALTQVQLDRLPIAAGNIDDIYPLAPMQQGMLFHSLFEQEAGNYINQLRVDVSGLDVERFKAAWQASVDAHEVLRSAFVSHLEHSLQVVQRQAIVPFVELDARNQQATWLDDWAQADRQKGFDLTQGPLLRLALLRTSDTAHHLIYTSHHILMDGWSSSRLLGEVLQRYSGQPLPQQSSRYRDYIEWLQRQDAQASERFWTEQVAELDEPTRLVQALKSSAGGQGYGDYFHLIDAAGTQRLGDFAREQRVTLNTLVQSAWLLLLQRYTGQASVTFGATVAGRPADLPGVEEQLGLFINTLPVIASPRPEQTVADWVQHVQAKNLALREFEHTPLYDIQRLAASGGEALFDNILVFENYPVSEALQQAPAGLAFSGLHNQEQAHYPLTLVVEAGDVLSVRFSYDRQHFGAEAVAQLASHFDYLLQTLSAAPSTSLGELALPTGWTQAVKAWPSTQCAHQLIETQAARVPQAIALTLGNEQLTYDALNRRANQLAHKLREQGVGPDVRVGLAVERSLEMIVGLLAILKAGGAYVPLDPDSPSERLNYLMDDSGIALLLTQDHLLTSLPLPPQVQTLSLSDSLSGYADSNPVNLTT
;
A
#
# COMPACT_ATOMS: atom_id res chain seq x y z
N GLU A 1 49.58 18.74 41.29
CA GLU A 1 49.54 17.79 42.41
C GLU A 1 48.28 16.93 42.39
N ALA A 2 47.07 17.53 42.38
CA ALA A 2 45.81 16.79 42.39
C ALA A 2 45.69 15.72 41.29
N GLN A 3 46.03 16.05 40.03
CA GLN A 3 46.03 15.11 38.90
C GLN A 3 46.95 13.91 39.10
N ARG A 4 48.14 14.11 39.67
CA ARG A 4 49.12 13.02 39.91
C ARG A 4 48.76 12.13 41.11
N SER A 5 47.76 12.52 41.91
CA SER A 5 47.37 11.78 43.11
C SER A 5 46.30 10.71 42.88
N LEU A 6 45.76 10.62 41.66
CA LEU A 6 44.83 9.57 41.31
C LEU A 6 45.57 8.22 41.23
N ASP A 7 45.04 7.18 41.87
CA ASP A 7 45.57 5.82 41.81
C ASP A 7 44.54 4.92 41.11
N LEU A 8 44.91 4.38 39.94
CA LEU A 8 44.04 3.52 39.14
C LEU A 8 43.72 2.17 39.80
N LYS A 9 44.61 1.69 40.67
CA LYS A 9 44.49 0.38 41.32
C LYS A 9 43.71 0.45 42.61
N ASN A 10 43.98 1.47 43.44
CA ASN A 10 43.44 1.56 44.80
C ASN A 10 42.46 2.74 44.99
N GLY A 11 42.37 3.66 44.03
CA GLY A 11 41.65 4.91 44.18
C GLY A 11 42.36 5.91 45.11
N PRO A 12 41.82 7.14 45.24
CA PRO A 12 40.59 7.62 44.59
C PRO A 12 40.80 8.00 43.12
N LEU A 13 39.73 7.90 42.32
CA LEU A 13 39.71 8.31 40.90
C LEU A 13 39.13 9.73 40.70
N LEU A 14 38.73 10.39 41.78
CA LEU A 14 38.24 11.76 41.84
C LEU A 14 38.94 12.46 43.01
N ARG A 15 39.40 13.69 42.78
CA ARG A 15 39.89 14.59 43.81
C ARG A 15 39.31 15.99 43.57
N ALA A 16 38.68 16.55 44.59
CA ALA A 16 38.23 17.93 44.62
C ALA A 16 39.22 18.77 45.44
N VAL A 17 39.53 19.98 44.96
CA VAL A 17 40.36 20.95 45.67
C VAL A 17 39.62 22.29 45.66
N LEU A 18 39.35 22.83 46.85
CA LEU A 18 38.82 24.18 47.01
C LEU A 18 39.98 25.12 47.35
N VAL A 19 40.18 26.13 46.52
CA VAL A 19 41.22 27.15 46.69
C VAL A 19 40.54 28.45 47.08
N ASN A 20 40.91 29.00 48.23
CA ASN A 20 40.46 30.32 48.64
C ASN A 20 41.45 31.37 48.11
N LEU A 21 40.95 32.33 47.37
CA LEU A 21 41.68 33.48 46.84
C LEU A 21 41.40 34.72 47.72
N PRO A 22 42.15 35.82 47.55
CA PRO A 22 41.80 37.11 48.16
C PRO A 22 40.39 37.58 47.76
N GLU A 23 39.82 38.52 48.52
CA GLU A 23 38.49 39.12 48.24
C GLU A 23 37.30 38.13 48.28
N ASP A 24 37.40 37.08 49.10
CA ASP A 24 36.39 36.01 49.24
C ASP A 24 36.08 35.24 47.95
N GLU A 25 36.96 35.33 46.95
CA GLU A 25 36.86 34.53 45.73
C GLU A 25 37.31 33.09 45.98
N GLN A 26 36.61 32.12 45.38
CA GLN A 26 36.94 30.70 45.50
C GLN A 26 37.10 30.06 44.12
N ARG A 27 38.01 29.07 44.02
CA ARG A 27 38.14 28.17 42.87
C ARG A 27 37.90 26.74 43.32
N LEU A 28 37.01 26.04 42.64
CA LEU A 28 36.82 24.60 42.80
C LEU A 28 37.49 23.88 41.63
N LEU A 29 38.57 23.15 41.91
CA LEU A 29 39.20 22.25 40.95
C LEU A 29 38.70 20.83 41.18
N LEU A 30 37.95 20.30 40.22
CA LEU A 30 37.53 18.91 40.18
C LEU A 30 38.43 18.13 39.21
N VAL A 31 39.11 17.12 39.72
CA VAL A 31 40.00 16.26 38.95
C VAL A 31 39.45 14.84 38.98
N ILE A 32 39.06 14.31 37.83
CA ILE A 32 38.48 12.97 37.71
C ILE A 32 39.23 12.21 36.62
N HIS A 33 39.59 10.95 36.89
CA HIS A 33 40.21 10.11 35.88
C HIS A 33 39.20 9.79 34.77
N HIS A 34 39.64 9.91 33.51
CA HIS A 34 38.74 9.76 32.36
C HIS A 34 38.04 8.39 32.29
N LEU A 35 38.63 7.34 32.86
CA LEU A 35 38.01 6.00 32.98
C LEU A 35 36.64 5.97 33.69
N VAL A 36 36.29 6.98 34.47
CA VAL A 36 35.02 7.01 35.23
C VAL A 36 34.15 8.22 34.89
N VAL A 37 34.54 9.04 33.89
CA VAL A 37 33.80 10.24 33.51
C VAL A 37 33.99 10.54 32.02
N ASP A 38 32.95 11.01 31.35
CA ASP A 38 33.00 11.62 30.02
C ASP A 38 32.43 13.05 30.04
N GLY A 39 32.42 13.73 28.90
CA GLY A 39 31.86 15.08 28.80
C GLY A 39 30.38 15.17 29.22
N VAL A 40 29.59 14.13 28.98
CA VAL A 40 28.17 14.08 29.40
C VAL A 40 28.05 13.90 30.91
N SER A 41 28.88 13.05 31.50
CA SER A 41 28.93 12.79 32.94
C SER A 41 29.24 14.05 33.73
N TRP A 42 30.07 14.96 33.21
CA TRP A 42 30.32 16.26 33.85
C TRP A 42 29.03 17.07 34.05
N ARG A 43 28.10 17.05 33.09
CA ARG A 43 26.82 17.77 33.24
C ARG A 43 25.98 17.17 34.37
N VAL A 44 25.87 15.84 34.41
CA VAL A 44 25.15 15.12 35.48
C VAL A 44 25.77 15.43 36.85
N LEU A 45 27.10 15.32 36.96
CA LEU A 45 27.82 15.55 38.22
C LEU A 45 27.69 16.99 38.71
N LEU A 46 27.81 17.98 37.82
CA LEU A 46 27.75 19.39 38.19
C LEU A 46 26.33 19.82 38.52
N GLU A 47 25.32 19.30 37.80
CA GLU A 47 23.91 19.50 38.11
C GLU A 47 23.59 18.95 39.51
N ASP A 48 23.93 17.68 39.78
CA ASP A 48 23.68 17.04 41.08
C ASP A 48 24.43 17.74 42.21
N LEU A 49 25.68 18.15 41.96
CA LEU A 49 26.49 18.88 42.94
C LEU A 49 25.88 20.25 43.27
N GLN A 50 25.41 20.99 42.26
CA GLN A 50 24.76 22.28 42.45
C GLN A 50 23.42 22.13 43.19
N GLN A 51 22.58 21.16 42.80
CA GLN A 51 21.33 20.86 43.50
C GLN A 51 21.59 20.49 44.96
N ALA A 52 22.61 19.65 45.21
CA ALA A 52 22.98 19.26 46.55
C ALA A 52 23.47 20.43 47.40
N TYR A 53 24.32 21.28 46.83
CA TYR A 53 24.82 22.47 47.52
C TYR A 53 23.68 23.43 47.89
N VAL A 54 22.80 23.75 46.94
CA VAL A 54 21.66 24.66 47.16
C VAL A 54 20.70 24.09 48.20
N ALA A 55 20.37 22.79 48.15
CA ALA A 55 19.52 22.15 49.13
C ALA A 55 20.10 22.23 50.54
N LEU A 56 21.38 21.89 50.71
CA LEU A 56 22.08 21.94 51.99
C LEU A 56 22.20 23.37 52.53
N ASN A 57 22.53 24.34 51.66
CA ASN A 57 22.66 25.75 52.04
C ASN A 57 21.32 26.38 52.46
N THR A 58 20.21 25.91 51.88
CA THR A 58 18.85 26.40 52.20
C THR A 58 18.12 25.56 53.25
N GLY A 59 18.78 24.54 53.83
CA GLY A 59 18.20 23.66 54.85
C GLY A 59 17.08 22.74 54.31
N LYS A 60 16.99 22.55 52.99
CA LYS A 60 16.04 21.64 52.35
C LYS A 60 16.58 20.21 52.31
N ALA A 61 15.69 19.22 52.28
CA ALA A 61 16.08 17.82 52.10
C ALA A 61 16.68 17.61 50.71
N LEU A 62 17.78 16.85 50.64
CA LEU A 62 18.43 16.47 49.38
C LEU A 62 17.54 15.47 48.64
N ALA A 63 17.09 15.83 47.45
CA ALA A 63 16.36 14.95 46.54
C ALA A 63 17.04 15.01 45.16
N LEU A 64 17.88 14.02 44.87
CA LEU A 64 18.49 13.84 43.56
C LEU A 64 17.58 12.99 42.65
N PRO A 65 17.67 13.12 41.32
CA PRO A 65 16.93 12.29 40.39
C PRO A 65 17.17 10.78 40.59
N THR A 66 16.23 9.96 40.12
CA THR A 66 16.34 8.50 40.19
C THR A 66 17.54 7.98 39.41
N LYS A 67 18.16 6.92 39.92
CA LYS A 67 19.29 6.26 39.28
C LYS A 67 18.85 5.58 37.98
N THR A 68 19.59 5.84 36.90
CA THR A 68 19.44 5.17 35.60
C THR A 68 20.30 3.90 35.53
N SER A 69 20.47 3.30 34.35
CA SER A 69 21.28 2.09 34.20
C SER A 69 22.73 2.31 34.65
N SER A 70 23.42 1.28 35.11
CA SER A 70 24.81 1.42 35.56
C SER A 70 25.81 1.22 34.42
N LEU A 71 27.00 1.84 34.50
CA LEU A 71 28.11 1.58 33.57
C LEU A 71 28.48 0.09 33.49
N LYS A 72 28.36 -0.64 34.61
CA LYS A 72 28.55 -2.09 34.65
C LYS A 72 27.54 -2.81 33.75
N ALA A 73 26.25 -2.48 33.89
CA ALA A 73 25.19 -3.09 33.09
C ALA A 73 25.42 -2.83 31.59
N TRP A 74 25.84 -1.62 31.24
CA TRP A 74 26.22 -1.25 29.87
C TRP A 74 27.39 -2.09 29.35
N ALA A 75 28.47 -2.23 30.13
CA ALA A 75 29.62 -3.04 29.74
C ALA A 75 29.25 -4.52 29.56
N GLU A 76 28.42 -5.09 30.45
CA GLU A 76 27.92 -6.46 30.33
C GLU A 76 27.04 -6.65 29.09
N GLN A 77 26.26 -5.64 28.72
CA GLN A 77 25.45 -5.62 27.51
C GLN A 77 26.32 -5.54 26.24
N LEU A 78 27.36 -4.70 26.23
CA LEU A 78 28.34 -4.63 25.13
C LEU A 78 29.05 -5.96 24.89
N HIS A 79 29.40 -6.69 25.96
CA HIS A 79 29.96 -8.04 25.84
C HIS A 79 29.01 -9.03 25.19
N ARG A 80 27.70 -8.95 25.48
CA ARG A 80 26.68 -9.79 24.81
C ARG A 80 26.51 -9.38 23.35
N TYR A 81 26.47 -8.08 23.09
CA TYR A 81 26.41 -7.52 21.75
C TYR A 81 27.61 -7.91 20.87
N ALA A 82 28.80 -8.03 21.47
CA ALA A 82 30.02 -8.48 20.78
C ALA A 82 29.88 -9.86 20.11
N ALA A 83 29.02 -10.72 20.64
CA ALA A 83 28.75 -12.07 20.13
C ALA A 83 27.46 -12.17 19.28
N SER A 84 26.78 -11.06 19.01
CA SER A 84 25.51 -11.05 18.27
C SER A 84 25.69 -11.16 16.75
N GLU A 85 24.71 -11.75 16.07
CA GLU A 85 24.65 -11.74 14.60
C GLU A 85 24.50 -10.32 14.05
N THR A 86 23.80 -9.44 14.76
CA THR A 86 23.63 -8.03 14.42
C THR A 86 24.97 -7.31 14.26
N LEU A 87 25.89 -7.46 15.23
CA LEU A 87 27.21 -6.86 15.12
C LEU A 87 28.09 -7.59 14.08
N ALA A 88 27.91 -8.90 13.92
CA ALA A 88 28.64 -9.65 12.90
C ALA A 88 28.35 -9.14 11.48
N ALA A 89 27.13 -8.65 11.21
CA ALA A 89 26.76 -8.04 9.93
C ALA A 89 27.52 -6.73 9.63
N GLU A 90 28.06 -6.03 10.63
CA GLU A 90 28.84 -4.79 10.40
C GLU A 90 30.26 -5.05 9.87
N ARG A 91 30.77 -6.29 9.97
CA ARG A 91 32.17 -6.61 9.63
C ARG A 91 32.51 -6.26 8.19
N ASP A 92 31.61 -6.54 7.27
CA ASP A 92 31.82 -6.27 5.84
C ASP A 92 31.82 -4.78 5.55
N TYR A 93 30.97 -3.99 6.23
CA TYR A 93 31.00 -2.54 6.14
C TYR A 93 32.36 -1.97 6.56
N TRP A 94 32.87 -2.38 7.73
CA TRP A 94 34.15 -1.86 8.24
C TRP A 94 35.34 -2.29 7.38
N ARG A 95 35.35 -3.54 6.91
CA ARG A 95 36.37 -4.04 5.98
C ARG A 95 36.35 -3.24 4.68
N GLN A 96 35.19 -3.09 4.05
CA GLN A 96 35.07 -2.41 2.76
C GLN A 96 35.42 -0.92 2.87
N THR A 97 34.91 -0.24 3.88
CA THR A 97 35.10 1.21 4.05
C THR A 97 36.55 1.59 4.35
N LEU A 98 37.23 0.78 5.16
CA LEU A 98 38.61 1.04 5.58
C LEU A 98 39.65 0.41 4.66
N SER A 99 39.24 -0.48 3.75
CA SER A 99 40.12 -1.00 2.70
C SER A 99 40.48 0.08 1.66
N GLY A 100 41.68 -0.05 1.09
CA GLY A 100 42.19 0.82 0.03
C GLY A 100 43.52 1.48 0.38
N ASP A 101 44.08 2.16 -0.62
CA ASP A 101 45.36 2.84 -0.50
C ASP A 101 45.16 4.27 0.04
N ILE A 102 45.00 4.38 1.37
CA ILE A 102 44.91 5.67 2.06
C ILE A 102 46.33 6.07 2.45
N GLN A 103 46.84 7.14 1.83
CA GLN A 103 48.19 7.62 2.08
C GLN A 103 48.21 8.51 3.34
N PRO A 104 49.32 8.53 4.09
CA PRO A 104 49.52 9.47 5.19
C PRO A 104 49.27 10.91 4.78
N LEU A 105 48.82 11.75 5.72
CA LEU A 105 48.72 13.18 5.45
C LEU A 105 50.12 13.77 5.22
N PRO A 106 50.22 14.85 4.42
CA PRO A 106 51.48 15.58 4.30
C PRO A 106 51.98 16.00 5.69
N CYS A 107 53.29 15.99 5.90
CA CYS A 107 53.92 16.51 7.12
C CYS A 107 55.20 17.25 6.77
N ASP A 108 55.59 18.20 7.62
CA ASP A 108 56.79 19.02 7.41
C ASP A 108 58.06 18.24 7.83
N ASN A 109 57.95 17.42 8.88
CA ASN A 109 59.01 16.57 9.37
C ASN A 109 58.50 15.15 9.72
N PRO A 110 58.72 14.14 8.86
CA PRO A 110 58.25 12.77 9.10
C PRO A 110 58.99 12.04 10.23
N LEU A 111 60.10 12.61 10.75
CA LEU A 111 60.87 12.06 11.87
C LEU A 111 60.51 12.71 13.22
N GLY A 112 59.56 13.64 13.24
CA GLY A 112 59.13 14.35 14.45
C GLY A 112 58.50 13.41 15.49
N THR A 113 58.68 13.73 16.76
CA THR A 113 58.06 12.98 17.85
C THR A 113 56.59 13.36 18.02
N GLN A 114 55.75 12.41 18.46
CA GLN A 114 54.34 12.65 18.76
C GLN A 114 54.07 12.43 20.25
N ARG A 115 54.65 13.28 21.10
CA ARG A 115 54.44 13.24 22.56
C ARG A 115 53.66 14.47 23.02
N ASN A 116 52.94 14.34 24.13
CA ASN A 116 52.12 15.43 24.67
C ASN A 116 52.93 16.69 25.02
N ARG A 117 54.23 16.57 25.32
CA ARG A 117 55.12 17.72 25.52
C ARG A 117 55.41 18.53 24.26
N ASP A 118 55.27 17.91 23.09
CA ASP A 118 55.56 18.52 21.79
C ASP A 118 54.31 19.19 21.21
N VAL A 119 53.20 19.22 21.96
CA VAL A 119 51.92 19.74 21.48
C VAL A 119 52.00 21.25 21.26
N ALA A 120 51.54 21.67 20.10
CA ALA A 120 51.24 23.06 19.77
C ALA A 120 49.78 23.17 19.32
N HIS A 121 49.26 24.39 19.36
CA HIS A 121 47.87 24.69 19.08
C HIS A 121 47.77 25.77 18.02
N ALA A 122 46.82 25.62 17.11
CA ALA A 122 46.30 26.69 16.27
C ALA A 122 44.81 26.83 16.54
N SER A 123 44.24 28.00 16.26
CA SER A 123 42.82 28.26 16.49
C SER A 123 42.17 28.84 15.25
N SER A 124 40.95 28.41 14.98
CA SER A 124 40.04 29.07 14.05
C SER A 124 38.69 29.32 14.72
N TRP A 125 37.96 30.33 14.24
CA TRP A 125 36.66 30.67 14.77
C TRP A 125 35.74 31.18 13.67
N LEU A 126 34.43 31.06 13.90
CA LEU A 126 33.42 31.77 13.12
C LEU A 126 32.92 33.01 13.88
N SER A 127 32.49 34.01 13.13
CA SER A 127 31.74 35.13 13.70
C SER A 127 30.44 34.64 14.35
N LYS A 128 29.86 35.44 15.27
CA LYS A 128 28.57 35.10 15.89
C LYS A 128 27.46 34.91 14.86
N ASP A 129 27.47 35.73 13.82
CA ASP A 129 26.49 35.67 12.72
C ASP A 129 26.63 34.37 11.91
N LEU A 130 27.84 34.01 11.48
CA LEU A 130 28.07 32.77 10.75
C LEU A 130 27.81 31.54 11.61
N THR A 131 28.17 31.59 12.89
CA THR A 131 27.86 30.52 13.86
C THR A 131 26.35 30.34 14.00
N HIS A 132 25.58 31.43 14.12
CA HIS A 132 24.12 31.35 14.18
C HIS A 132 23.55 30.73 12.91
N LYS A 133 24.01 31.17 11.73
CA LYS A 133 23.59 30.63 10.43
C LYS A 133 23.90 29.13 10.30
N LEU A 134 25.10 28.70 10.67
CA LEU A 134 25.52 27.30 10.67
C LEU A 134 24.62 26.42 11.56
N LEU A 135 24.24 26.92 12.74
CA LEU A 135 23.49 26.12 13.73
C LEU A 135 21.97 26.16 13.52
N LYS A 136 21.43 27.23 12.93
CA LYS A 136 19.97 27.46 12.90
C LYS A 136 19.36 27.56 11.51
N VAL A 137 20.14 27.86 10.47
CA VAL A 137 19.59 28.18 9.15
C VAL A 137 20.12 27.22 8.08
N ALA A 138 21.44 27.10 7.94
CA ALA A 138 22.09 26.27 6.92
C ALA A 138 21.63 24.79 6.93
N PRO A 139 21.40 24.14 8.09
CA PRO A 139 21.02 22.73 8.10
C PRO A 139 19.69 22.42 7.39
N ALA A 140 18.78 23.41 7.31
CA ALA A 140 17.47 23.24 6.69
C ALA A 140 17.53 23.01 5.17
N ALA A 141 18.59 23.47 4.49
CA ALA A 141 18.74 23.36 3.04
C ALA A 141 18.84 21.91 2.55
N TYR A 142 19.55 21.06 3.30
CA TYR A 142 19.86 19.67 2.93
C TYR A 142 19.45 18.65 4.01
N ARG A 143 18.65 19.08 5.01
CA ARG A 143 18.26 18.26 6.17
C ARG A 143 19.48 17.66 6.89
N THR A 144 20.51 18.47 7.05
CA THR A 144 21.78 18.03 7.65
C THR A 144 21.78 18.20 9.16
N GLN A 145 22.72 17.51 9.81
CA GLN A 145 23.22 17.84 11.13
C GLN A 145 24.44 18.78 10.99
N VAL A 146 24.79 19.46 12.08
CA VAL A 146 25.94 20.38 12.10
C VAL A 146 27.24 19.66 11.68
N ASN A 147 27.43 18.43 12.16
CA ASN A 147 28.60 17.61 11.80
C ASN A 147 28.70 17.34 10.30
N ASP A 148 27.58 17.20 9.58
CA ASP A 148 27.61 16.96 8.15
C ASP A 148 28.29 18.15 7.43
N LEU A 149 27.91 19.39 7.78
CA LEU A 149 28.48 20.61 7.21
C LEU A 149 29.95 20.84 7.65
N LEU A 150 30.25 20.60 8.93
CA LEU A 150 31.61 20.72 9.46
C LEU A 150 32.57 19.75 8.78
N LEU A 151 32.13 18.51 8.55
CA LEU A 151 32.92 17.47 7.91
C LEU A 151 32.98 17.64 6.39
N THR A 152 31.96 18.21 5.74
CA THR A 152 32.06 18.60 4.33
C THR A 152 33.20 19.59 4.10
N ALA A 153 33.26 20.67 4.89
CA ALA A 153 34.34 21.65 4.80
C ALA A 153 35.71 21.03 5.14
N LEU A 154 35.76 20.15 6.16
CA LEU A 154 37.01 19.53 6.61
C LEU A 154 37.56 18.58 5.55
N ALA A 155 36.69 17.75 4.98
CA ALA A 155 37.04 16.82 3.92
C ALA A 155 37.58 17.56 2.69
N GLN A 156 36.95 18.67 2.28
CA GLN A 156 37.42 19.50 1.17
C GLN A 156 38.84 20.02 1.40
N VAL A 157 39.11 20.60 2.58
CA VAL A 157 40.44 21.15 2.91
C VAL A 157 41.50 20.06 3.00
N LEU A 158 41.22 18.95 3.69
CA LEU A 158 42.19 17.87 3.86
C LEU A 158 42.48 17.13 2.56
N CYS A 159 41.46 16.89 1.72
CA CYS A 159 41.65 16.27 0.40
C CYS A 159 42.45 17.19 -0.54
N GLN A 160 42.15 18.49 -0.53
CA GLN A 160 42.92 19.47 -1.29
C GLN A 160 44.38 19.57 -0.81
N TRP A 161 44.60 19.57 0.50
CA TRP A 161 45.95 19.63 1.06
C TRP A 161 46.77 18.37 0.77
N SER A 162 46.16 17.20 0.94
CA SER A 162 46.82 15.91 0.70
C SER A 162 46.90 15.50 -0.78
N GLN A 163 46.17 16.19 -1.67
CA GLN A 163 45.98 15.80 -3.08
C GLN A 163 45.41 14.38 -3.23
N GLN A 164 44.60 13.96 -2.25
CA GLN A 164 43.92 12.67 -2.24
C GLN A 164 42.42 12.86 -2.50
N PRO A 165 41.73 11.88 -3.12
CA PRO A 165 40.29 11.97 -3.36
C PRO A 165 39.46 11.80 -2.09
N SER A 166 40.02 11.19 -1.04
CA SER A 166 39.34 10.91 0.22
C SER A 166 40.31 11.01 1.39
N VAL A 167 39.79 11.29 2.58
CA VAL A 167 40.57 11.30 3.83
C VAL A 167 39.89 10.44 4.89
N LEU A 168 40.69 9.85 5.78
CA LEU A 168 40.20 9.09 6.93
C LEU A 168 40.23 9.95 8.18
N ILE A 169 39.06 10.18 8.78
CA ILE A 169 38.88 11.01 9.97
C ILE A 169 38.37 10.13 11.10
N GLN A 170 39.01 10.17 12.27
CA GLN A 170 38.49 9.56 13.48
C GLN A 170 37.45 10.49 14.09
N LEU A 171 36.20 10.04 14.14
CA LEU A 171 35.13 10.75 14.82
C LEU A 171 35.04 10.26 16.27
N GLU A 172 34.79 11.22 17.16
CA GLU A 172 34.44 10.94 18.55
C GLU A 172 32.94 11.14 18.75
N GLY A 173 32.24 10.05 19.10
CA GLY A 173 30.85 10.07 19.55
C GLY A 173 30.76 9.97 21.07
N HIS A 174 29.62 10.33 21.64
CA HIS A 174 29.38 10.17 23.08
C HIS A 174 29.23 8.69 23.50
N GLY A 175 28.96 7.79 22.54
CA GLY A 175 28.82 6.34 22.72
C GLY A 175 27.73 5.89 23.70
N ARG A 176 26.73 6.76 23.87
CA ARG A 176 25.47 6.51 24.61
C ARG A 176 24.34 6.34 23.60
N GLU A 177 24.51 5.38 22.70
CA GLU A 177 23.54 5.10 21.65
C GLU A 177 22.44 4.18 22.18
N ASP A 178 21.21 4.39 21.69
CA ASP A 178 20.05 3.55 22.02
C ASP A 178 20.14 2.20 21.28
N LEU A 179 21.08 1.35 21.71
CA LEU A 179 21.30 0.02 21.14
C LEU A 179 20.38 -1.05 21.74
N PHE A 180 19.82 -0.78 22.92
CA PHE A 180 19.11 -1.78 23.73
C PHE A 180 17.89 -1.14 24.40
N ASP A 181 16.71 -1.70 24.17
CA ASP A 181 15.43 -1.17 24.66
C ASP A 181 15.32 -1.14 26.20
N ASP A 182 16.12 -1.95 26.89
CA ASP A 182 16.12 -2.10 28.35
C ASP A 182 17.15 -1.22 29.07
N MET A 183 17.81 -0.29 28.35
CA MET A 183 18.90 0.52 28.89
C MET A 183 18.64 2.03 28.83
N ASP A 184 18.49 2.66 29.99
CA ASP A 184 18.53 4.12 30.13
C ASP A 184 19.93 4.60 30.57
N LEU A 185 20.63 5.32 29.68
CA LEU A 185 21.97 5.90 29.94
C LEU A 185 21.95 7.41 30.23
N SER A 186 20.77 8.03 30.30
CA SER A 186 20.61 9.50 30.31
C SER A 186 21.33 10.20 31.47
N ARG A 187 21.40 9.56 32.65
CA ARG A 187 22.09 10.07 33.84
C ARG A 187 23.23 9.18 34.34
N THR A 188 23.69 8.24 33.51
CA THR A 188 24.74 7.30 33.94
C THR A 188 26.10 7.99 33.93
N VAL A 189 26.82 7.97 35.06
CA VAL A 189 28.21 8.49 35.12
C VAL A 189 29.19 7.39 34.72
N GLY A 190 30.09 7.69 33.79
CA GLY A 190 31.07 6.75 33.26
C GLY A 190 31.74 7.25 31.98
N TRP A 191 32.66 6.45 31.43
CA TRP A 191 33.29 6.74 30.15
C TRP A 191 32.63 5.94 29.03
N PHE A 192 31.92 6.65 28.15
CA PHE A 192 31.16 6.03 27.07
C PHE A 192 31.69 6.37 25.67
N SER A 193 32.66 7.30 25.55
CA SER A 193 33.13 7.82 24.25
C SER A 193 33.42 6.71 23.25
N SER A 194 32.77 6.78 22.08
CA SER A 194 33.04 5.91 20.94
C SER A 194 34.00 6.59 19.99
N LEU A 195 35.05 5.88 19.56
CA LEU A 195 36.01 6.37 18.58
C LEU A 195 35.99 5.45 17.38
N PHE A 196 35.70 6.00 16.20
CA PHE A 196 35.61 5.23 14.97
C PHE A 196 36.09 6.02 13.76
N PRO A 197 36.74 5.37 12.79
CA PRO A 197 37.16 6.01 11.56
C PRO A 197 35.98 6.17 10.59
N VAL A 198 35.93 7.30 9.88
CA VAL A 198 35.05 7.54 8.75
C VAL A 198 35.90 7.97 7.56
N LYS A 199 35.73 7.28 6.44
CA LYS A 199 36.31 7.67 5.16
C LYS A 199 35.37 8.66 4.50
N VAL A 200 35.83 9.89 4.30
CA VAL A 200 35.05 10.96 3.69
C VAL A 200 35.65 11.35 2.33
N THR A 201 34.77 11.41 1.33
CA THR A 201 35.11 11.72 -0.07
C THR A 201 34.27 12.92 -0.50
N PRO A 202 34.84 14.14 -0.56
CA PRO A 202 34.12 15.32 -1.01
C PRO A 202 33.89 15.29 -2.53
N GLN A 203 32.88 16.03 -2.99
CA GLN A 203 32.62 16.21 -4.42
C GLN A 203 32.94 17.65 -4.85
N ALA A 204 33.10 17.85 -6.16
CA ALA A 204 33.44 19.16 -6.73
C ALA A 204 32.30 20.19 -6.58
N ASP A 205 31.05 19.75 -6.77
CA ASP A 205 29.88 20.58 -6.49
C ASP A 205 29.58 20.58 -4.98
N THR A 206 29.37 21.77 -4.39
CA THR A 206 29.13 21.92 -2.96
C THR A 206 27.88 21.19 -2.50
N GLY A 207 26.78 21.27 -3.24
CA GLY A 207 25.52 20.59 -2.89
C GLY A 207 25.68 19.08 -2.92
N ALA A 208 26.29 18.55 -3.99
CA ALA A 208 26.58 17.13 -4.13
C ALA A 208 27.58 16.63 -3.07
N SER A 209 28.53 17.46 -2.66
CA SER A 209 29.48 17.17 -1.57
C SER A 209 28.76 17.09 -0.21
N ILE A 210 27.86 18.03 0.08
CA ILE A 210 27.04 18.00 1.32
C ILE A 210 26.19 16.72 1.36
N CYS A 211 25.45 16.43 0.29
CA CYS A 211 24.63 15.21 0.20
C CYS A 211 25.48 13.93 0.32
N GLY A 212 26.60 13.86 -0.40
CA GLY A 212 27.48 12.70 -0.40
C GLY A 212 28.15 12.46 0.95
N ILE A 213 28.58 13.51 1.65
CA ILE A 213 29.16 13.40 2.99
C ILE A 213 28.10 13.02 4.01
N LYS A 214 26.91 13.62 3.94
CA LYS A 214 25.75 13.23 4.77
C LYS A 214 25.46 11.74 4.63
N GLU A 215 25.37 11.20 3.41
CA GLU A 215 25.13 9.77 3.19
C GLU A 215 26.28 8.90 3.70
N GLN A 216 27.54 9.31 3.52
CA GLN A 216 28.70 8.59 4.08
C GLN A 216 28.65 8.53 5.61
N LEU A 217 28.19 9.59 6.27
CA LEU A 217 28.04 9.63 7.74
C LEU A 217 26.83 8.82 8.21
N ARG A 218 25.72 8.83 7.47
CA ARG A 218 24.53 8.03 7.79
C ARG A 218 24.70 6.54 7.51
N ALA A 219 25.60 6.18 6.59
CA ALA A 219 25.97 4.79 6.32
C ALA A 219 26.77 4.14 7.46
N VAL A 220 27.31 4.92 8.42
CA VAL A 220 28.03 4.38 9.57
C VAL A 220 27.05 3.62 10.48
N PRO A 221 27.20 2.30 10.66
CA PRO A 221 26.31 1.52 11.50
C PRO A 221 26.35 2.01 12.95
N ASN A 222 25.18 2.15 13.57
CA ASN A 222 25.05 2.37 15.02
C ASN A 222 25.93 3.52 15.57
N LYS A 223 26.09 4.58 14.77
CA LYS A 223 27.00 5.72 15.05
C LYS A 223 28.41 5.30 15.48
N GLY A 224 28.90 4.20 14.93
CA GLY A 224 30.27 3.73 15.07
C GLY A 224 30.61 3.01 16.38
N VAL A 225 29.65 2.80 17.29
CA VAL A 225 29.91 2.04 18.55
C VAL A 225 30.43 0.64 18.26
N GLY A 226 29.89 -0.01 17.23
CA GLY A 226 30.29 -1.37 16.82
C GLY A 226 31.76 -1.50 16.44
N TYR A 227 32.41 -0.44 15.92
CA TYR A 227 33.83 -0.47 15.56
C TYR A 227 34.72 -0.81 16.77
N GLY A 228 34.52 -0.11 17.89
CA GLY A 228 35.28 -0.34 19.12
C GLY A 228 35.00 -1.73 19.70
N VAL A 229 33.74 -2.17 19.67
CA VAL A 229 33.35 -3.50 20.14
C VAL A 229 34.01 -4.59 19.30
N LEU A 230 33.95 -4.50 17.97
CA LEU A 230 34.60 -5.45 17.05
C LEU A 230 36.12 -5.49 17.22
N ARG A 231 36.75 -4.32 17.44
CA ARG A 231 38.20 -4.19 17.59
C ARG A 231 38.72 -4.75 18.91
N TYR A 232 38.01 -4.51 20.02
CA TYR A 232 38.53 -4.78 21.37
C TYR A 232 37.82 -5.90 22.14
N LEU A 233 36.55 -6.20 21.82
CA LEU A 233 35.73 -7.20 22.52
C LEU A 233 35.27 -8.36 21.63
N GLY A 234 35.30 -8.18 20.31
CA GLY A 234 34.86 -9.15 19.31
C GLY A 234 35.84 -10.30 19.09
N ASP A 235 35.66 -11.00 17.97
CA ASP A 235 36.57 -12.08 17.56
C ASP A 235 38.01 -11.56 17.39
N ALA A 236 38.97 -12.23 18.03
CA ALA A 236 40.36 -11.80 18.04
C ALA A 236 41.02 -11.79 16.65
N GLY A 237 40.56 -12.65 15.73
CA GLY A 237 41.03 -12.66 14.34
C GLY A 237 40.61 -11.38 13.62
N PHE A 238 39.33 -11.02 13.71
CA PHE A 238 38.81 -9.80 13.09
C PHE A 238 39.33 -8.52 13.76
N GLY A 239 39.52 -8.51 15.09
CA GLY A 239 40.12 -7.39 15.80
C GLY A 239 41.55 -7.07 15.31
N HIS A 240 42.37 -8.09 15.06
CA HIS A 240 43.68 -7.91 14.45
C HIS A 240 43.60 -7.43 12.99
N GLU A 241 42.63 -7.94 12.21
CA GLU A 241 42.37 -7.47 10.86
C GLU A 241 42.09 -5.96 10.84
N LEU A 242 41.16 -5.48 11.67
CA LEU A 242 40.84 -4.05 11.80
C LEU A 242 42.02 -3.20 12.27
N ALA A 243 42.86 -3.73 13.15
CA ALA A 243 44.05 -3.03 13.63
C ALA A 243 45.14 -2.90 12.54
N ALA A 244 45.15 -3.80 11.55
CA ALA A 244 46.08 -3.77 10.42
C ALA A 244 45.60 -2.86 9.27
N LEU A 245 44.33 -2.45 9.25
CA LEU A 245 43.80 -1.49 8.29
C LEU A 245 44.34 -0.07 8.54
N PRO A 246 44.34 0.81 7.51
CA PRO A 246 44.73 2.21 7.65
C PRO A 246 44.04 2.89 8.83
N GLN A 247 44.83 3.62 9.63
CA GLN A 247 44.35 4.36 10.79
C GLN A 247 44.23 5.85 10.44
N ALA A 248 43.18 6.50 10.95
CA ALA A 248 42.96 7.92 10.74
C ALA A 248 44.06 8.74 11.42
N GLN A 249 44.59 9.75 10.71
CA GLN A 249 45.62 10.67 11.24
C GLN A 249 45.03 11.97 11.80
N VAL A 250 43.72 12.16 11.64
CA VAL A 250 42.98 13.32 12.12
C VAL A 250 41.88 12.84 13.04
N THR A 251 41.79 13.46 14.21
CA THR A 251 40.63 13.32 15.10
C THR A 251 39.75 14.55 14.97
N PHE A 252 38.44 14.37 14.84
CA PHE A 252 37.48 15.46 14.83
C PHE A 252 36.40 15.21 15.88
N ASN A 253 36.19 16.19 16.74
CA ASN A 253 35.17 16.18 17.78
C ASN A 253 34.43 17.52 17.81
N TYR A 254 33.10 17.47 17.90
CA TYR A 254 32.25 18.65 18.08
C TYR A 254 31.46 18.51 19.39
N LEU A 255 31.83 19.31 20.39
CA LEU A 255 31.34 19.25 21.77
C LEU A 255 29.96 19.93 21.96
N GLY A 256 29.43 20.58 20.92
CA GLY A 256 28.15 21.29 20.98
C GLY A 256 28.25 22.69 21.59
N GLN A 257 27.13 23.18 22.13
CA GLN A 257 27.03 24.50 22.78
C GLN A 257 27.21 24.38 24.29
N PHE A 258 28.13 25.18 24.86
CA PHE A 258 28.41 25.21 26.30
C PHE A 258 27.75 26.38 27.06
N ASP A 259 27.05 27.27 26.35
CA ASP A 259 26.53 28.53 26.88
C ASP A 259 25.36 28.39 27.89
N GLY A 260 24.69 27.23 27.96
CA GLY A 260 23.44 27.05 28.73
C GLY A 260 23.59 26.59 30.19
N SER A 261 24.73 26.04 30.61
CA SER A 261 24.85 25.36 31.92
C SER A 261 25.66 26.13 32.96
N PHE A 262 26.32 27.22 32.57
CA PHE A 262 27.29 27.93 33.41
C PHE A 262 27.16 29.46 33.33
N ASN A 263 26.01 29.96 32.88
CA ASN A 263 25.82 31.37 32.63
C ASN A 263 25.60 32.13 33.95
N GLU A 264 26.52 33.03 34.28
CA GLU A 264 26.52 33.84 35.50
C GLU A 264 25.25 34.72 35.62
N ARG A 265 24.69 35.12 34.47
CA ARG A 265 23.43 35.90 34.38
C ARG A 265 22.18 35.10 34.75
N ASP A 266 22.24 33.78 34.70
CA ASP A 266 21.14 32.86 35.04
C ASP A 266 21.29 32.31 36.47
N GLY A 267 22.24 32.81 37.26
CA GLY A 267 22.45 32.41 38.65
C GLY A 267 23.16 31.06 38.83
N ALA A 268 23.98 30.64 37.86
CA ALA A 268 24.78 29.42 37.96
C ALA A 268 25.74 29.48 39.16
N LEU A 269 25.73 28.44 40.00
CA LEU A 269 26.59 28.36 41.20
C LEU A 269 28.07 28.19 40.83
N PHE A 270 28.35 27.42 39.78
CA PHE A 270 29.69 27.19 39.26
C PHE A 270 29.87 27.93 37.94
N VAL A 271 30.96 28.68 37.83
CA VAL A 271 31.36 29.38 36.60
C VAL A 271 32.76 28.89 36.21
N PRO A 272 32.99 28.47 34.94
CA PRO A 272 34.30 28.06 34.45
C PRO A 272 35.34 29.16 34.64
N SER A 273 36.50 28.80 35.21
CA SER A 273 37.65 29.71 35.28
C SER A 273 38.49 29.64 34.01
N ALA A 274 39.11 30.77 33.64
CA ALA A 274 40.16 30.83 32.61
C ALA A 274 41.53 30.34 33.12
N ASP A 275 41.64 30.02 34.42
CA ASP A 275 42.87 29.50 35.01
C ASP A 275 43.26 28.14 34.39
N SER A 276 44.58 27.91 34.26
CA SER A 276 45.08 26.63 33.79
C SER A 276 44.72 25.50 34.77
N CYS A 277 44.16 24.40 34.26
CA CYS A 277 43.95 23.17 35.02
C CYS A 277 45.23 22.34 35.21
N GLY A 278 46.35 22.77 34.61
CA GLY A 278 47.62 22.05 34.57
C GLY A 278 47.66 20.96 33.49
N HIS A 279 48.63 20.05 33.58
CA HIS A 279 48.82 18.98 32.60
C HIS A 279 47.88 17.80 32.86
N ALA A 280 46.78 17.71 32.11
CA ALA A 280 45.79 16.63 32.22
C ALA A 280 46.33 15.26 31.80
N LEU A 281 47.36 15.26 30.95
CA LEU A 281 48.02 14.08 30.38
C LEU A 281 49.51 14.08 30.78
N SER A 282 50.12 12.89 30.79
CA SER A 282 51.57 12.76 30.96
C SER A 282 52.30 13.37 29.76
N GLU A 283 53.30 14.21 30.02
CA GLU A 283 54.15 14.86 29.01
C GLU A 283 54.93 13.87 28.14
N ASP A 284 55.27 12.70 28.67
CA ASP A 284 55.93 11.61 27.93
C ASP A 284 54.93 10.66 27.26
N GLY A 285 53.63 10.87 27.48
CA GLY A 285 52.58 10.09 26.83
C GLY A 285 52.51 10.40 25.32
N PRO A 286 52.04 9.44 24.51
CA PRO A 286 51.80 9.68 23.10
C PRO A 286 50.67 10.67 22.90
N LEU A 287 50.74 11.45 21.82
CA LEU A 287 49.57 12.16 21.30
C LEU A 287 48.54 11.15 20.81
N SER A 288 47.25 11.49 20.94
CA SER A 288 46.15 10.63 20.49
C SER A 288 46.16 10.46 18.97
N ASN A 289 46.51 11.50 18.23
CA ASN A 289 46.60 11.49 16.79
C ASN A 289 47.58 12.56 16.27
N GLY A 290 47.94 12.50 14.99
CA GLY A 290 48.84 13.47 14.35
C GLY A 290 48.26 14.88 14.33
N LEU A 291 46.94 14.99 14.11
CA LEU A 291 46.18 16.22 14.18
C LEU A 291 44.86 15.96 14.93
N SER A 292 44.50 16.83 15.87
CA SER A 292 43.23 16.76 16.59
C SER A 292 42.50 18.10 16.49
N ILE A 293 41.23 18.05 16.10
CA ILE A 293 40.39 19.23 15.89
C ILE A 293 39.19 19.12 16.83
N ASN A 294 39.14 20.02 17.83
CA ASN A 294 38.07 20.06 18.82
C ASN A 294 37.25 21.34 18.63
N GLY A 295 35.98 21.20 18.26
CA GLY A 295 35.05 22.29 18.05
C GLY A 295 34.07 22.46 19.20
N GLN A 296 33.86 23.69 19.65
CA GLN A 296 32.83 24.04 20.63
C GLN A 296 32.23 25.40 20.31
N VAL A 297 30.99 25.63 20.75
CA VAL A 297 30.39 26.97 20.69
C VAL A 297 30.43 27.60 22.07
N PHE A 298 31.12 28.74 22.14
CA PHE A 298 31.28 29.53 23.35
C PHE A 298 30.97 31.01 23.05
N ASN A 299 30.18 31.66 23.91
CA ASN A 299 29.73 33.04 23.72
C ASN A 299 29.06 33.29 22.34
N GLY A 300 28.37 32.28 21.81
CA GLY A 300 27.74 32.30 20.50
C GLY A 300 28.70 32.26 19.29
N GLN A 301 29.97 31.91 19.48
CA GLN A 301 30.95 31.71 18.40
C GLN A 301 31.42 30.26 18.37
N LEU A 302 31.46 29.64 17.19
CA LEU A 302 32.17 28.38 16.99
C LEU A 302 33.66 28.65 17.07
N GLN A 303 34.34 28.00 18.01
CA GLN A 303 35.79 27.98 18.17
C GLN A 303 36.29 26.56 17.94
N LEU A 304 37.38 26.44 17.18
CA LEU A 304 38.04 25.19 16.85
C LEU A 304 39.48 25.28 17.32
N ASP A 305 39.88 24.32 18.16
CA ASP A 305 41.25 24.12 18.58
C ASP A 305 41.90 23.00 17.75
N TRP A 306 43.04 23.30 17.15
CA TRP A 306 43.82 22.39 16.31
C TRP A 306 45.09 22.03 17.09
N ALA A 307 45.11 20.86 17.72
CA ALA A 307 46.25 20.35 18.44
C ALA A 307 47.09 19.43 17.53
N PHE A 308 48.40 19.66 17.49
CA PHE A 308 49.35 18.94 16.64
C PHE A 308 50.73 18.87 17.30
N SER A 309 51.62 18.00 16.81
CA SER A 309 53.02 18.02 17.25
C SER A 309 53.84 19.08 16.50
N ALA A 310 54.46 19.99 17.25
CA ALA A 310 55.38 20.99 16.73
C ALA A 310 56.68 20.38 16.14
N GLU A 311 56.99 19.13 16.48
CA GLU A 311 58.12 18.40 15.92
C GLU A 311 57.78 17.77 14.55
N VAL A 312 56.50 17.60 14.23
CA VAL A 312 56.01 17.02 12.96
C VAL A 312 55.52 18.11 11.99
N TYR A 313 54.90 19.17 12.51
CA TYR A 313 54.31 20.25 11.73
C TYR A 313 54.84 21.61 12.16
N GLN A 314 55.09 22.48 11.19
CA GLN A 314 55.29 23.89 11.45
C GLN A 314 53.95 24.55 11.81
N ALA A 315 53.96 25.47 12.78
CA ALA A 315 52.75 26.18 13.19
C ALA A 315 52.05 26.88 12.01
N SER A 316 52.84 27.49 11.10
CA SER A 316 52.33 28.14 9.90
C SER A 316 51.57 27.19 8.95
N THR A 317 51.93 25.91 8.91
CA THR A 317 51.24 24.90 8.09
C THR A 317 49.83 24.66 8.61
N ILE A 318 49.69 24.47 9.93
CA ILE A 318 48.39 24.21 10.55
C ILE A 318 47.54 25.48 10.64
N GLU A 319 48.14 26.65 10.86
CA GLU A 319 47.44 27.94 10.78
C GLU A 319 46.85 28.18 9.37
N ALA A 320 47.60 27.85 8.32
CA ALA A 320 47.10 27.94 6.94
C ALA A 320 45.91 26.99 6.69
N LEU A 321 45.96 25.76 7.23
CA LEU A 321 44.83 24.82 7.15
C LEU A 321 43.62 25.31 7.94
N ALA A 322 43.82 25.84 9.14
CA ALA A 322 42.75 26.37 9.98
C ALA A 322 42.04 27.55 9.27
N HIS A 323 42.79 28.41 8.58
CA HIS A 323 42.22 29.50 7.77
C HIS A 323 41.50 28.99 6.52
N GLN A 324 42.05 28.00 5.80
CA GLN A 324 41.37 27.37 4.67
C GLN A 324 40.06 26.69 5.10
N TYR A 325 40.05 26.08 6.29
CA TYR A 325 38.85 25.49 6.87
C TYR A 325 37.77 26.54 7.18
N GLU A 326 38.15 27.68 7.76
CA GLU A 326 37.23 28.81 7.99
C GLU A 326 36.60 29.29 6.68
N GLN A 327 37.41 29.44 5.62
CA GLN A 327 36.93 29.85 4.29
C GLN A 327 35.99 28.81 3.67
N ALA A 328 36.37 27.54 3.70
CA ALA A 328 35.55 26.45 3.16
C ALA A 328 34.22 26.32 3.91
N LEU A 329 34.23 26.42 5.24
CA LEU A 329 33.03 26.38 6.06
C LEU A 329 32.13 27.59 5.79
N THR A 330 32.69 28.78 5.62
CA THR A 330 31.93 29.97 5.23
C THR A 330 31.26 29.78 3.86
N ALA A 331 31.98 29.24 2.88
CA ALA A 331 31.42 28.96 1.56
C ALA A 331 30.28 27.92 1.59
N VAL A 332 30.41 26.87 2.42
CA VAL A 332 29.34 25.89 2.66
C VAL A 332 28.11 26.54 3.28
N ILE A 333 28.30 27.42 4.28
CA ILE A 333 27.20 28.16 4.90
C ILE A 333 26.50 29.06 3.87
N GLU A 334 27.26 29.85 3.11
CA GLU A 334 26.71 30.74 2.08
C GLU A 334 25.94 29.97 1.00
N HIS A 335 26.46 28.82 0.57
CA HIS A 335 25.77 27.92 -0.36
C HIS A 335 24.38 27.51 0.15
N CYS A 336 24.28 27.07 1.41
CA CYS A 336 23.01 26.69 2.02
C CYS A 336 22.03 27.86 2.17
N LEU A 337 22.51 29.10 2.21
CA LEU A 337 21.68 30.30 2.35
C LEU A 337 21.18 30.84 0.99
N ASN A 338 21.78 30.42 -0.13
CA ASN A 338 21.46 30.91 -1.47
C ASN A 338 20.20 30.26 -2.10
N GLY A 339 19.34 29.62 -1.30
CA GLY A 339 18.10 29.00 -1.75
C GLY A 339 18.26 27.63 -2.43
N GLN A 340 19.48 27.10 -2.52
CA GLN A 340 19.73 25.74 -2.96
C GLN A 340 19.24 24.74 -1.91
N GLN A 341 18.57 23.68 -2.36
CA GLN A 341 17.99 22.67 -1.49
C GLN A 341 18.21 21.28 -2.06
N GLY A 342 18.31 20.30 -1.19
CA GLY A 342 18.48 18.91 -1.59
C GLY A 342 17.97 17.94 -0.54
N VAL A 343 17.78 16.71 -0.98
CA VAL A 343 17.37 15.58 -0.14
C VAL A 343 18.20 14.37 -0.52
N THR A 344 18.36 13.44 0.40
CA THR A 344 19.17 12.24 0.22
C THR A 344 18.38 10.97 0.59
N PRO A 345 18.78 9.78 0.11
CA PRO A 345 18.09 8.52 0.43
C PRO A 345 17.86 8.29 1.92
N SER A 346 18.82 8.64 2.78
CA SER A 346 18.64 8.50 4.24
C SER A 346 17.54 9.38 4.84
N ASP A 347 17.03 10.39 4.13
CA ASP A 347 15.85 11.16 4.55
C ASP A 347 14.55 10.34 4.43
N PHE A 348 14.53 9.33 3.56
CA PHE A 348 13.32 8.57 3.20
C PHE A 348 13.58 7.05 3.18
N PRO A 349 13.91 6.44 4.34
CA PRO A 349 14.35 5.05 4.40
C PRO A 349 13.31 4.05 3.88
N LEU A 350 12.01 4.34 4.04
CA LEU A 350 10.92 3.46 3.58
C LEU A 350 10.83 3.37 2.06
N ALA A 351 11.29 4.38 1.33
CA ALA A 351 11.18 4.46 -0.13
C ALA A 351 12.22 3.62 -0.87
N ALA A 352 13.34 3.27 -0.22
CA ALA A 352 14.45 2.51 -0.79
C ALA A 352 14.99 3.05 -2.13
N LEU A 353 15.02 4.39 -2.29
CA LEU A 353 15.46 5.04 -3.52
C LEU A 353 16.96 5.31 -3.54
N THR A 354 17.58 5.17 -4.71
CA THR A 354 18.91 5.73 -4.98
C THR A 354 18.84 7.24 -5.16
N GLN A 355 19.96 7.95 -4.98
CA GLN A 355 20.03 9.40 -5.23
C GLN A 355 19.56 9.77 -6.65
N VAL A 356 19.92 8.96 -7.66
CA VAL A 356 19.51 9.19 -9.06
C VAL A 356 18.00 9.07 -9.26
N GLN A 357 17.34 8.15 -8.56
CA GLN A 357 15.88 8.02 -8.61
C GLN A 357 15.20 9.18 -7.87
N LEU A 358 15.77 9.61 -6.75
CA LEU A 358 15.27 10.73 -5.96
C LEU A 358 15.34 12.06 -6.74
N ASP A 359 16.47 12.32 -7.41
CA ASP A 359 16.67 13.54 -8.22
C ASP A 359 15.76 13.61 -9.46
N ARG A 360 15.17 12.48 -9.87
CA ARG A 360 14.26 12.39 -11.03
C ARG A 360 12.78 12.59 -10.67
N LEU A 361 12.44 12.71 -9.38
CA LEU A 361 11.07 12.93 -8.99
C LEU A 361 10.55 14.28 -9.53
N PRO A 362 9.29 14.35 -9.99
CA PRO A 362 8.71 15.57 -10.57
C PRO A 362 8.33 16.62 -9.50
N ILE A 363 8.96 16.58 -8.32
CA ILE A 363 8.69 17.44 -7.17
C ILE A 363 10.01 18.03 -6.72
N ALA A 364 10.07 19.35 -6.53
CA ALA A 364 11.28 20.02 -6.08
C ALA A 364 11.70 19.51 -4.69
N ALA A 365 12.98 19.18 -4.52
CA ALA A 365 13.55 18.65 -3.26
C ALA A 365 13.14 19.46 -2.02
N GLY A 366 13.10 20.78 -2.14
CA GLY A 366 12.68 21.71 -1.09
C GLY A 366 11.24 21.58 -0.62
N ASN A 367 10.36 21.09 -1.50
CA ASN A 367 8.95 20.86 -1.20
C ASN A 367 8.64 19.41 -0.84
N ILE A 368 9.61 18.49 -0.86
CA ILE A 368 9.40 17.12 -0.38
C ILE A 368 9.45 17.16 1.15
N ASP A 369 8.47 16.54 1.80
CA ASP A 369 8.40 16.35 3.25
C ASP A 369 8.81 14.91 3.61
N ASP A 370 8.19 13.93 2.96
CA ASP A 370 8.38 12.49 3.15
C ASP A 370 8.13 11.70 1.85
N ILE A 371 8.67 10.48 1.77
CA ILE A 371 8.46 9.56 0.63
C ILE A 371 8.37 8.13 1.17
N TYR A 372 7.36 7.38 0.71
CA TYR A 372 7.20 5.97 1.03
C TYR A 372 6.38 5.23 -0.05
N PRO A 373 6.43 3.89 -0.09
CA PRO A 373 5.63 3.10 -1.02
C PRO A 373 4.13 3.24 -0.77
N LEU A 374 3.33 2.89 -1.77
CA LEU A 374 1.87 2.88 -1.67
C LEU A 374 1.38 1.72 -0.81
N ALA A 375 0.30 1.94 -0.07
CA ALA A 375 -0.48 0.84 0.48
C ALA A 375 -1.13 0.00 -0.65
N PRO A 376 -1.48 -1.27 -0.40
CA PRO A 376 -1.97 -2.19 -1.43
C PRO A 376 -3.11 -1.65 -2.29
N MET A 377 -4.13 -1.08 -1.64
CA MET A 377 -5.29 -0.51 -2.33
C MET A 377 -4.93 0.75 -3.12
N GLN A 378 -4.00 1.57 -2.60
CA GLN A 378 -3.52 2.75 -3.33
C GLN A 378 -2.82 2.34 -4.63
N GLN A 379 -2.04 1.26 -4.61
CA GLN A 379 -1.36 0.75 -5.80
C GLN A 379 -2.36 0.27 -6.87
N GLY A 380 -3.39 -0.46 -6.46
CA GLY A 380 -4.49 -0.87 -7.35
C GLY A 380 -5.24 0.31 -7.95
N MET A 381 -5.56 1.33 -7.14
CA MET A 381 -6.20 2.56 -7.62
C MET A 381 -5.31 3.32 -8.62
N LEU A 382 -4.02 3.49 -8.31
CA LEU A 382 -3.07 4.17 -9.18
C LEU A 382 -2.95 3.46 -10.54
N PHE A 383 -2.89 2.12 -10.54
CA PHE A 383 -2.87 1.34 -11.76
C PHE A 383 -4.13 1.62 -12.61
N HIS A 384 -5.32 1.46 -12.05
CA HIS A 384 -6.57 1.73 -12.78
C HIS A 384 -6.65 3.17 -13.31
N SER A 385 -6.30 4.17 -12.50
CA SER A 385 -6.30 5.57 -12.92
C SER A 385 -5.33 5.88 -14.07
N LEU A 386 -4.24 5.12 -14.22
CA LEU A 386 -3.26 5.31 -15.30
C LEU A 386 -3.65 4.57 -16.59
N PHE A 387 -4.30 3.39 -16.50
CA PHE A 387 -4.62 2.54 -17.64
C PHE A 387 -6.06 2.73 -18.18
N GLU A 388 -7.02 3.02 -17.30
CA GLU A 388 -8.42 3.25 -17.66
C GLU A 388 -8.69 4.76 -17.60
N GLN A 389 -8.61 5.45 -18.74
CA GLN A 389 -8.92 6.89 -18.85
C GLN A 389 -10.42 7.21 -18.74
N GLU A 390 -11.23 6.35 -18.12
CA GLU A 390 -12.63 6.65 -17.86
C GLU A 390 -12.74 7.68 -16.73
N ALA A 391 -13.06 8.92 -17.09
CA ALA A 391 -13.21 10.02 -16.15
C ALA A 391 -14.32 9.70 -15.12
N GLY A 392 -13.95 9.44 -13.85
CA GLY A 392 -14.91 9.35 -12.75
C GLY A 392 -14.70 8.22 -11.74
N ASN A 393 -13.93 7.18 -12.08
CA ASN A 393 -13.61 6.09 -11.15
C ASN A 393 -12.74 6.62 -10.00
N TYR A 394 -13.03 6.19 -8.76
CA TYR A 394 -12.33 6.61 -7.54
C TYR A 394 -12.39 8.11 -7.23
N ILE A 395 -13.32 8.85 -7.81
CA ILE A 395 -13.59 10.24 -7.45
C ILE A 395 -14.82 10.27 -6.55
N ASN A 396 -14.60 10.66 -5.30
CA ASN A 396 -15.65 10.86 -4.31
C ASN A 396 -16.10 12.32 -4.36
N GLN A 397 -17.41 12.54 -4.43
CA GLN A 397 -17.99 13.87 -4.41
C GLN A 397 -19.12 13.97 -3.39
N LEU A 398 -18.89 14.79 -2.38
CA LEU A 398 -19.86 15.16 -1.36
C LEU A 398 -20.52 16.48 -1.74
N ARG A 399 -21.86 16.51 -1.72
CA ARG A 399 -22.66 17.69 -1.99
C ARG A 399 -23.62 17.93 -0.83
N VAL A 400 -23.66 19.16 -0.32
CA VAL A 400 -24.52 19.50 0.83
C VAL A 400 -24.91 20.96 0.81
N ASP A 401 -26.17 21.25 1.11
CA ASP A 401 -26.63 22.62 1.32
C ASP A 401 -26.21 23.09 2.71
N VAL A 402 -25.69 24.30 2.80
CA VAL A 402 -25.18 24.89 4.04
C VAL A 402 -25.72 26.31 4.24
N SER A 403 -26.23 26.59 5.43
CA SER A 403 -26.72 27.92 5.83
C SER A 403 -25.98 28.45 7.04
N GLY A 404 -25.76 29.77 7.08
CA GLY A 404 -25.04 30.45 8.17
C GLY A 404 -23.52 30.33 8.13
N LEU A 405 -22.94 29.92 6.99
CA LEU A 405 -21.50 29.73 6.82
C LEU A 405 -20.73 31.06 6.74
N ASP A 406 -19.65 31.15 7.52
CA ASP A 406 -18.58 32.15 7.32
C ASP A 406 -17.52 31.55 6.37
N VAL A 407 -17.46 32.10 5.16
CA VAL A 407 -16.65 31.52 4.07
C VAL A 407 -15.15 31.59 4.37
N GLU A 408 -14.64 32.71 4.87
CA GLU A 408 -13.21 32.88 5.14
C GLU A 408 -12.76 31.99 6.29
N ARG A 409 -13.58 31.88 7.34
CA ARG A 409 -13.30 30.99 8.47
C ARG A 409 -13.35 29.51 8.03
N PHE A 410 -14.25 29.15 7.14
CA PHE A 410 -14.35 27.79 6.60
C PHE A 410 -13.16 27.44 5.71
N LYS A 411 -12.75 28.36 4.82
CA LYS A 411 -11.55 28.22 4.00
C LYS A 411 -10.29 28.05 4.85
N ALA A 412 -10.14 28.85 5.91
CA ALA A 412 -9.03 28.73 6.84
C ALA A 412 -9.04 27.38 7.59
N ALA A 413 -10.21 26.88 7.98
CA ALA A 413 -10.35 25.57 8.63
C ALA A 413 -9.93 24.42 7.72
N TRP A 414 -10.31 24.45 6.44
CA TRP A 414 -9.84 23.47 5.45
C TRP A 414 -8.34 23.54 5.22
N GLN A 415 -7.78 24.74 5.04
CA GLN A 415 -6.33 24.91 4.87
C GLN A 415 -5.57 24.35 6.08
N ALA A 416 -5.99 24.69 7.29
CA ALA A 416 -5.38 24.19 8.51
C ALA A 416 -5.50 22.66 8.68
N SER A 417 -6.54 22.04 8.11
CA SER A 417 -6.68 20.58 8.08
C SER A 417 -5.70 19.95 7.10
N VAL A 418 -5.54 20.52 5.90
CA VAL A 418 -4.56 20.05 4.92
C VAL A 418 -3.12 20.22 5.42
N ASP A 419 -2.82 21.32 6.09
CA ASP A 419 -1.50 21.55 6.68
C ASP A 419 -1.16 20.50 7.76
N ALA A 420 -2.17 20.12 8.56
CA ALA A 420 -2.00 19.16 9.66
C ALA A 420 -1.86 17.69 9.20
N HIS A 421 -2.43 17.34 8.04
CA HIS A 421 -2.50 15.94 7.58
C HIS A 421 -1.67 15.70 6.32
N GLU A 422 -0.58 14.96 6.47
CA GLU A 422 0.37 14.64 5.39
C GLU A 422 -0.27 13.97 4.18
N VAL A 423 -1.24 13.08 4.40
CA VAL A 423 -1.94 12.40 3.31
C VAL A 423 -2.63 13.40 2.39
N LEU A 424 -3.20 14.49 2.92
CA LEU A 424 -3.88 15.53 2.13
C LEU A 424 -2.92 16.37 1.27
N ARG A 425 -1.62 16.40 1.63
CA ARG A 425 -0.54 17.05 0.89
C ARG A 425 0.20 16.10 -0.05
N SER A 426 -0.29 14.87 -0.21
CA SER A 426 0.42 13.83 -0.96
C SER A 426 0.14 13.87 -2.46
N ALA A 427 1.16 13.51 -3.23
CA ALA A 427 1.09 13.16 -4.65
C ALA A 427 1.54 11.71 -4.84
N PHE A 428 1.12 11.08 -5.94
CA PHE A 428 1.42 9.69 -6.26
C PHE A 428 2.15 9.64 -7.60
N VAL A 429 3.37 9.14 -7.56
CA VAL A 429 4.26 9.08 -8.72
C VAL A 429 4.60 7.63 -9.02
N SER A 430 4.53 7.27 -10.30
CA SER A 430 5.03 5.99 -10.79
C SER A 430 6.34 6.24 -11.53
N HIS A 431 7.45 5.73 -11.01
CA HIS A 431 8.77 5.85 -11.63
C HIS A 431 9.47 4.49 -11.65
N LEU A 432 9.75 3.99 -12.86
CA LEU A 432 10.37 2.67 -13.08
C LEU A 432 9.51 1.54 -12.45
N GLU A 433 10.10 0.73 -11.56
CA GLU A 433 9.44 -0.41 -10.90
C GLU A 433 8.67 -0.01 -9.61
N HIS A 434 8.74 1.26 -9.19
CA HIS A 434 8.18 1.69 -7.90
C HIS A 434 7.08 2.75 -8.08
N SER A 435 5.95 2.49 -7.43
CA SER A 435 4.93 3.50 -7.17
C SER A 435 5.17 4.08 -5.77
N LEU A 436 5.19 5.40 -5.67
CA LEU A 436 5.55 6.12 -4.45
C LEU A 436 4.50 7.18 -4.10
N GLN A 437 4.25 7.33 -2.81
CA GLN A 437 3.55 8.46 -2.24
C GLN A 437 4.59 9.49 -1.80
N VAL A 438 4.51 10.69 -2.34
CA VAL A 438 5.39 11.81 -2.03
C VAL A 438 4.58 12.87 -1.28
N VAL A 439 4.91 13.08 -0.01
CA VAL A 439 4.28 14.09 0.83
C VAL A 439 4.92 15.44 0.53
N GLN A 440 4.13 16.45 0.16
CA GLN A 440 4.62 17.80 -0.07
C GLN A 440 4.63 18.60 1.23
N ARG A 441 5.64 19.44 1.49
CA ARG A 441 5.74 20.28 2.71
C ARG A 441 4.60 21.26 2.85
N GLN A 442 4.12 21.81 1.73
CA GLN A 442 2.99 22.72 1.70
C GLN A 442 2.10 22.39 0.51
N ALA A 443 0.78 22.48 0.72
CA ALA A 443 -0.20 22.38 -0.35
C ALA A 443 -1.32 23.39 -0.07
N ILE A 444 -1.71 24.16 -1.09
CA ILE A 444 -2.81 25.11 -0.97
C ILE A 444 -4.10 24.44 -1.41
N VAL A 445 -5.13 24.52 -0.57
CA VAL A 445 -6.44 23.95 -0.88
C VAL A 445 -7.08 24.68 -2.08
N PRO A 446 -7.36 24.00 -3.20
CA PRO A 446 -8.11 24.59 -4.30
C PRO A 446 -9.53 24.87 -3.83
N PHE A 447 -9.90 26.15 -3.78
CA PHE A 447 -11.20 26.62 -3.30
C PHE A 447 -11.76 27.64 -4.28
N VAL A 448 -12.97 27.40 -4.78
CA VAL A 448 -13.70 28.34 -5.63
C VAL A 448 -15.03 28.75 -4.98
N GLU A 449 -15.32 30.05 -5.04
CA GLU A 449 -16.63 30.60 -4.63
C GLU A 449 -17.33 31.14 -5.89
N LEU A 450 -18.57 30.70 -6.12
CA LEU A 450 -19.35 31.10 -7.29
C LEU A 450 -20.75 31.56 -6.87
N ASP A 451 -21.32 32.53 -7.59
CA ASP A 451 -22.68 33.00 -7.35
C ASP A 451 -23.69 32.24 -8.22
N ALA A 452 -24.53 31.43 -7.57
CA ALA A 452 -25.54 30.59 -8.21
C ALA A 452 -26.97 31.14 -8.04
N ARG A 453 -27.17 32.32 -7.41
CA ARG A 453 -28.50 32.87 -7.09
C ARG A 453 -29.41 33.08 -8.29
N ASN A 454 -28.83 33.29 -9.48
CA ASN A 454 -29.56 33.53 -10.74
C ASN A 454 -29.47 32.35 -11.72
N GLN A 455 -28.99 31.18 -11.28
CA GLN A 455 -28.84 30.01 -12.13
C GLN A 455 -30.11 29.14 -12.12
N GLN A 456 -30.26 28.32 -13.15
CA GLN A 456 -31.34 27.32 -13.20
C GLN A 456 -31.07 26.20 -12.19
N ALA A 457 -32.12 25.53 -11.72
CA ALA A 457 -31.99 24.48 -10.70
C ALA A 457 -31.05 23.34 -11.13
N THR A 458 -31.05 22.97 -12.42
CA THR A 458 -30.19 21.91 -12.98
C THR A 458 -28.71 22.32 -13.05
N TRP A 459 -28.40 23.62 -12.99
CA TRP A 459 -27.03 24.10 -13.15
C TRP A 459 -26.11 23.60 -12.04
N LEU A 460 -26.62 23.41 -10.81
CA LEU A 460 -25.83 22.87 -9.71
C LEU A 460 -25.39 21.42 -10.00
N ASP A 461 -26.30 20.61 -10.55
CA ASP A 461 -26.01 19.22 -10.93
C ASP A 461 -25.04 19.17 -12.11
N ASP A 462 -25.27 19.99 -13.14
CA ASP A 462 -24.41 20.09 -14.32
C ASP A 462 -22.98 20.54 -13.93
N TRP A 463 -22.87 21.52 -13.03
CA TRP A 463 -21.59 22.00 -12.52
C TRP A 463 -20.88 20.92 -11.70
N ALA A 464 -21.59 20.24 -10.80
CA ALA A 464 -21.03 19.18 -9.96
C ALA A 464 -20.51 18.01 -10.82
N GLN A 465 -21.29 17.60 -11.83
CA GLN A 465 -20.90 16.58 -12.78
C GLN A 465 -19.68 17.00 -13.62
N ALA A 466 -19.68 18.23 -14.13
CA ALA A 466 -18.55 18.77 -14.88
C ALA A 466 -17.29 18.86 -14.01
N ASP A 467 -17.41 19.25 -12.74
CA ASP A 467 -16.29 19.25 -11.80
C ASP A 467 -15.75 17.84 -11.55
N ARG A 468 -16.62 16.86 -11.34
CA ARG A 468 -16.23 15.46 -11.15
C ARG A 468 -15.48 14.91 -12.37
N GLN A 469 -15.96 15.20 -13.58
CA GLN A 469 -15.34 14.77 -14.84
C GLN A 469 -13.95 15.38 -15.10
N LYS A 470 -13.58 16.49 -14.45
CA LYS A 470 -12.21 17.04 -14.57
C LYS A 470 -11.14 16.08 -14.07
N GLY A 471 -11.47 15.14 -13.18
CA GLY A 471 -10.49 14.21 -12.63
C GLY A 471 -9.48 14.87 -11.70
N PHE A 472 -8.38 14.15 -11.47
CA PHE A 472 -7.18 14.62 -10.79
C PHE A 472 -5.94 14.10 -11.53
N ASP A 473 -4.90 14.93 -11.63
CA ASP A 473 -3.55 14.44 -11.95
C ASP A 473 -2.91 13.96 -10.65
N LEU A 474 -2.76 12.64 -10.51
CA LEU A 474 -2.24 12.03 -9.29
C LEU A 474 -0.80 12.46 -8.97
N THR A 475 -0.05 12.94 -9.96
CA THR A 475 1.32 13.43 -9.77
C THR A 475 1.37 14.86 -9.21
N GLN A 476 0.23 15.56 -9.16
CA GLN A 476 0.11 16.96 -8.73
C GLN A 476 -0.91 17.08 -7.60
N GLY A 477 -0.45 16.98 -6.35
CA GLY A 477 -1.27 17.25 -5.17
C GLY A 477 -1.55 18.76 -4.96
N PRO A 478 -2.59 19.14 -4.19
CA PRO A 478 -3.45 18.25 -3.41
C PRO A 478 -4.57 17.61 -4.24
N LEU A 479 -4.90 16.35 -3.95
CA LEU A 479 -5.92 15.58 -4.69
C LEU A 479 -7.34 15.75 -4.09
N LEU A 480 -7.63 16.97 -3.67
CA LEU A 480 -8.93 17.40 -3.17
C LEU A 480 -9.20 18.85 -3.60
N ARG A 481 -10.47 19.21 -3.74
CA ARG A 481 -10.90 20.58 -4.05
C ARG A 481 -12.28 20.87 -3.50
N LEU A 482 -12.56 22.14 -3.27
CA LEU A 482 -13.84 22.64 -2.77
C LEU A 482 -14.42 23.69 -3.69
N ALA A 483 -15.74 23.64 -3.84
CA ALA A 483 -16.53 24.71 -4.43
C ALA A 483 -17.69 25.08 -3.53
N LEU A 484 -17.87 26.38 -3.34
CA LEU A 484 -18.95 26.95 -2.56
C LEU A 484 -19.83 27.79 -3.50
N LEU A 485 -21.02 27.28 -3.79
CA LEU A 485 -21.95 27.90 -4.74
C LEU A 485 -23.02 28.65 -3.95
N ARG A 486 -22.97 29.99 -3.97
CA ARG A 486 -23.93 30.82 -3.23
C ARG A 486 -25.32 30.73 -3.84
N THR A 487 -26.28 30.15 -3.12
CA THR A 487 -27.67 29.94 -3.57
C THR A 487 -28.62 31.01 -3.04
N SER A 488 -28.27 31.70 -1.95
CA SER A 488 -28.97 32.88 -1.44
C SER A 488 -28.02 33.81 -0.67
N ASP A 489 -28.53 34.86 -0.02
CA ASP A 489 -27.68 35.75 0.76
C ASP A 489 -27.04 35.06 1.98
N THR A 490 -27.68 34.00 2.50
CA THR A 490 -27.26 33.27 3.72
C THR A 490 -27.08 31.77 3.51
N ALA A 491 -27.21 31.28 2.28
CA ALA A 491 -27.11 29.85 1.96
C ALA A 491 -26.17 29.59 0.77
N HIS A 492 -25.49 28.46 0.84
CA HIS A 492 -24.58 27.96 -0.19
C HIS A 492 -24.83 26.48 -0.42
N HIS A 493 -24.40 25.99 -1.57
CA HIS A 493 -24.24 24.58 -1.88
C HIS A 493 -22.74 24.28 -1.87
N LEU A 494 -22.30 23.44 -0.93
CA LEU A 494 -20.93 22.99 -0.82
C LEU A 494 -20.74 21.74 -1.67
N ILE A 495 -19.70 21.76 -2.51
CA ILE A 495 -19.23 20.60 -3.26
C ILE A 495 -17.79 20.34 -2.84
N TYR A 496 -17.56 19.17 -2.26
CA TYR A 496 -16.24 18.66 -1.89
C TYR A 496 -15.92 17.46 -2.77
N THR A 497 -14.88 17.59 -3.61
CA THR A 497 -14.45 16.54 -4.53
C THR A 497 -13.05 16.08 -4.11
N SER A 498 -12.82 14.78 -3.95
CA SER A 498 -11.51 14.21 -3.59
C SER A 498 -11.25 12.89 -4.31
N HIS A 499 -9.97 12.57 -4.53
CA HIS A 499 -9.58 11.26 -5.02
C HIS A 499 -9.53 10.24 -3.87
N HIS A 500 -10.14 9.07 -4.08
CA HIS A 500 -10.26 8.03 -3.06
C HIS A 500 -8.90 7.46 -2.62
N ILE A 501 -7.85 7.58 -3.45
CA ILE A 501 -6.47 7.20 -3.12
C ILE A 501 -5.91 7.87 -1.85
N LEU A 502 -6.46 9.03 -1.48
CA LEU A 502 -6.06 9.75 -0.27
C LEU A 502 -6.62 9.09 0.99
N MET A 503 -7.89 8.68 0.95
CA MET A 503 -8.59 8.33 2.18
C MET A 503 -9.81 7.44 1.94
N ASP A 504 -10.14 6.64 2.95
CA ASP A 504 -11.39 5.87 3.02
C ASP A 504 -12.59 6.70 3.54
N GLY A 505 -13.80 6.13 3.51
CA GLY A 505 -15.01 6.79 3.99
C GLY A 505 -14.98 7.11 5.48
N TRP A 506 -14.35 6.26 6.30
CA TRP A 506 -14.12 6.53 7.72
C TRP A 506 -13.28 7.79 7.93
N SER A 507 -12.13 7.87 7.26
CA SER A 507 -11.24 9.04 7.27
C SER A 507 -11.94 10.29 6.74
N SER A 508 -12.77 10.16 5.70
CA SER A 508 -13.54 11.27 5.13
C SER A 508 -14.52 11.87 6.13
N SER A 509 -15.26 11.03 6.87
CA SER A 509 -16.19 11.48 7.91
C SER A 509 -15.48 12.20 9.06
N ARG A 510 -14.31 11.68 9.48
CA ARG A 510 -13.48 12.29 10.52
C ARG A 510 -12.90 13.62 10.09
N LEU A 511 -12.37 13.72 8.86
CA LEU A 511 -11.85 14.97 8.30
C LEU A 511 -12.91 16.06 8.32
N LEU A 512 -14.15 15.73 7.93
CA LEU A 512 -15.25 16.69 7.95
C LEU A 512 -15.58 17.17 9.36
N GLY A 513 -15.64 16.25 10.34
CA GLY A 513 -15.79 16.60 11.76
C GLY A 513 -14.66 17.50 12.26
N GLU A 514 -13.41 17.19 11.90
CA GLU A 514 -12.23 17.98 12.24
C GLU A 514 -12.29 19.40 11.65
N VAL A 515 -12.66 19.53 10.37
CA VAL A 515 -12.83 20.84 9.72
C VAL A 515 -13.88 21.66 10.47
N LEU A 516 -15.00 21.07 10.88
CA LEU A 516 -16.02 21.78 11.65
C LEU A 516 -15.55 22.17 13.06
N GLN A 517 -14.72 21.34 13.70
CA GLN A 517 -14.09 21.68 14.98
C GLN A 517 -13.12 22.85 14.84
N ARG A 518 -12.24 22.84 13.83
CA ARG A 518 -11.35 23.97 13.50
C ARG A 518 -12.15 25.22 13.14
N TYR A 519 -13.21 25.06 12.34
CA TYR A 519 -14.14 26.13 12.04
C TYR A 519 -14.72 26.70 13.33
N SER A 520 -15.10 25.90 14.33
CA SER A 520 -15.62 26.40 15.60
C SER A 520 -14.57 27.04 16.52
N GLY A 521 -13.27 26.94 16.20
CA GLY A 521 -12.15 27.43 17.01
C GLY A 521 -11.78 26.50 18.17
N GLN A 522 -12.19 25.23 18.11
CA GLN A 522 -11.82 24.23 19.11
C GLN A 522 -10.38 23.75 18.87
N PRO A 523 -9.55 23.64 19.92
CA PRO A 523 -8.22 23.04 19.81
C PRO A 523 -8.36 21.54 19.58
N LEU A 524 -7.63 21.03 18.59
CA LEU A 524 -7.54 19.60 18.33
C LEU A 524 -6.31 19.02 19.03
N PRO A 525 -6.40 17.79 19.57
CA PRO A 525 -5.24 17.09 20.07
C PRO A 525 -4.21 16.92 18.95
N GLN A 526 -2.93 17.05 19.29
CA GLN A 526 -1.86 16.77 18.35
C GLN A 526 -1.84 15.29 18.03
N GLN A 527 -1.91 14.95 16.75
CA GLN A 527 -1.92 13.56 16.31
C GLN A 527 -0.57 12.90 16.64
N SER A 528 -0.61 11.79 17.37
CA SER A 528 0.60 11.10 17.82
C SER A 528 1.17 10.12 16.79
N SER A 529 0.40 9.78 15.75
CA SER A 529 0.75 8.75 14.77
C SER A 529 0.49 9.20 13.33
N ARG A 530 1.40 8.85 12.42
CA ARG A 530 1.44 9.28 11.02
C ARG A 530 1.09 8.12 10.09
N TYR A 531 0.56 8.40 8.90
CA TYR A 531 0.23 7.35 7.92
C TYR A 531 1.47 6.53 7.49
N ARG A 532 2.67 7.12 7.50
CA ARG A 532 3.93 6.38 7.28
C ARG A 532 4.15 5.24 8.27
N ASP A 533 3.59 5.31 9.48
CA ASP A 533 3.74 4.28 10.51
C ASP A 533 2.95 3.02 10.10
N TYR A 534 1.82 3.20 9.41
CA TYR A 534 1.08 2.10 8.78
C TYR A 534 1.87 1.48 7.61
N ILE A 535 2.51 2.30 6.78
CA ILE A 535 3.36 1.79 5.68
C ILE A 535 4.57 1.01 6.22
N GLU A 536 5.19 1.49 7.30
CA GLU A 536 6.27 0.76 7.97
C GLU A 536 5.76 -0.54 8.60
N TRP A 537 4.57 -0.54 9.21
CA TRP A 537 3.92 -1.76 9.71
C TRP A 537 3.68 -2.77 8.58
N LEU A 538 3.21 -2.34 7.41
CA LEU A 538 3.02 -3.21 6.24
C LEU A 538 4.32 -3.86 5.79
N GLN A 539 5.44 -3.12 5.78
CA GLN A 539 6.75 -3.66 5.38
C GLN A 539 7.32 -4.71 6.35
N ARG A 540 6.83 -4.75 7.59
CA ARG A 540 7.25 -5.72 8.62
C ARG A 540 6.47 -7.03 8.58
N GLN A 541 5.41 -7.13 7.77
CA GLN A 541 4.57 -8.32 7.72
C GLN A 541 5.28 -9.50 7.04
N ASP A 542 4.97 -10.73 7.48
CA ASP A 542 5.57 -11.95 6.92
C ASP A 542 4.93 -12.31 5.58
N ALA A 543 5.62 -11.92 4.49
CA ALA A 543 5.20 -12.22 3.12
C ALA A 543 5.05 -13.74 2.86
N GLN A 544 5.87 -14.60 3.47
CA GLN A 544 5.79 -16.06 3.27
C GLN A 544 4.61 -16.68 4.02
N ALA A 545 4.25 -16.14 5.18
CA ALA A 545 3.02 -16.56 5.88
C ALA A 545 1.78 -16.18 5.05
N SER A 546 1.72 -14.94 4.55
CA SER A 546 0.65 -14.45 3.68
C SER A 546 0.52 -15.29 2.41
N GLU A 547 1.62 -15.56 1.71
CA GLU A 547 1.62 -16.38 0.49
C GLU A 547 1.06 -17.79 0.73
N ARG A 548 1.46 -18.46 1.82
CA ARG A 548 0.97 -19.80 2.18
C ARG A 548 -0.54 -19.78 2.44
N PHE A 549 -1.01 -18.84 3.25
CA PHE A 549 -2.42 -18.70 3.59
C PHE A 549 -3.27 -18.49 2.34
N TRP A 550 -2.92 -17.52 1.50
CA TRP A 550 -3.70 -17.20 0.30
C TRP A 550 -3.63 -18.30 -0.76
N THR A 551 -2.50 -18.99 -0.90
CA THR A 551 -2.39 -20.18 -1.77
C THR A 551 -3.42 -21.24 -1.38
N GLU A 552 -3.61 -21.49 -0.09
CA GLU A 552 -4.62 -22.43 0.39
C GLU A 552 -6.05 -21.92 0.16
N GLN A 553 -6.32 -20.63 0.35
CA GLN A 553 -7.64 -20.05 0.12
C GLN A 553 -8.06 -20.07 -1.36
N VAL A 554 -7.18 -19.66 -2.27
CA VAL A 554 -7.48 -19.57 -3.70
C VAL A 554 -7.57 -20.93 -4.38
N ALA A 555 -6.97 -21.98 -3.80
CA ALA A 555 -7.07 -23.35 -4.32
C ALA A 555 -8.50 -23.92 -4.24
N GLU A 556 -9.40 -23.34 -3.43
CA GLU A 556 -10.81 -23.73 -3.37
C GLU A 556 -11.61 -23.22 -4.58
N LEU A 557 -11.12 -22.19 -5.29
CA LEU A 557 -11.80 -21.58 -6.42
C LEU A 557 -11.30 -22.19 -7.75
N ASP A 558 -12.17 -22.91 -8.45
CA ASP A 558 -11.84 -23.54 -9.73
C ASP A 558 -11.66 -22.51 -10.87
N GLU A 559 -12.52 -21.49 -10.92
CA GLU A 559 -12.53 -20.44 -11.93
C GLU A 559 -13.09 -19.13 -11.35
N PRO A 560 -12.77 -17.95 -11.95
CA PRO A 560 -13.32 -16.68 -11.50
C PRO A 560 -14.86 -16.65 -11.48
N THR A 561 -15.44 -16.01 -10.47
CA THR A 561 -16.89 -15.81 -10.38
C THR A 561 -17.30 -14.56 -11.16
N ARG A 562 -17.88 -14.78 -12.34
CA ARG A 562 -18.33 -13.71 -13.27
C ARG A 562 -19.84 -13.59 -13.31
N LEU A 563 -20.42 -12.78 -12.43
CA LEU A 563 -21.87 -12.57 -12.38
C LEU A 563 -22.40 -11.90 -13.67
N VAL A 564 -21.61 -11.04 -14.30
CA VAL A 564 -21.95 -10.40 -15.58
C VAL A 564 -22.24 -11.45 -16.67
N GLN A 565 -21.45 -12.53 -16.73
CA GLN A 565 -21.61 -13.57 -17.74
C GLN A 565 -22.82 -14.47 -17.46
N ALA A 566 -23.14 -14.68 -16.18
CA ALA A 566 -24.29 -15.46 -15.76
C ALA A 566 -25.63 -14.75 -16.05
N LEU A 567 -25.64 -13.42 -15.95
CA LEU A 567 -26.82 -12.60 -16.24
C LEU A 567 -26.88 -12.23 -17.73
N LYS A 568 -27.62 -13.02 -18.52
CA LYS A 568 -27.97 -12.69 -19.92
C LYS A 568 -28.98 -11.54 -19.98
N SER A 569 -28.54 -10.31 -19.70
CA SER A 569 -29.38 -9.12 -19.80
C SER A 569 -29.14 -8.37 -21.13
N SER A 570 -30.19 -7.74 -21.68
CA SER A 570 -30.05 -6.79 -22.79
C SER A 570 -29.47 -5.48 -22.27
N ALA A 571 -28.20 -5.50 -21.89
CA ALA A 571 -27.47 -4.31 -21.49
C ALA A 571 -27.06 -3.48 -22.71
N GLY A 572 -27.02 -2.15 -22.56
CA GLY A 572 -26.79 -1.24 -23.69
C GLY A 572 -26.83 0.25 -23.31
N GLY A 573 -26.83 0.57 -22.01
CA GLY A 573 -26.68 1.93 -21.51
C GLY A 573 -25.21 2.31 -21.33
N GLN A 574 -24.95 3.57 -21.00
CA GLN A 574 -23.63 4.06 -20.59
C GLN A 574 -23.68 4.57 -19.14
N GLY A 575 -22.53 4.49 -18.45
CA GLY A 575 -22.38 4.93 -17.06
C GLY A 575 -23.01 3.99 -16.03
N TYR A 576 -23.04 4.43 -14.78
CA TYR A 576 -23.56 3.65 -13.66
C TYR A 576 -25.03 3.98 -13.37
N GLY A 577 -25.77 2.99 -12.86
CA GLY A 577 -27.08 3.15 -12.24
C GLY A 577 -27.05 2.71 -10.78
N ASP A 578 -27.92 3.29 -9.96
CA ASP A 578 -28.14 2.84 -8.59
C ASP A 578 -29.55 2.26 -8.45
N TYR A 579 -29.67 1.15 -7.73
CA TYR A 579 -30.92 0.59 -7.26
C TYR A 579 -30.87 0.45 -5.74
N PHE A 580 -31.84 1.02 -5.04
CA PHE A 580 -31.91 0.99 -3.58
C PHE A 580 -32.95 -0.03 -3.13
N HIS A 581 -32.50 -1.05 -2.40
CA HIS A 581 -33.36 -1.99 -1.72
C HIS A 581 -33.39 -1.69 -0.23
N LEU A 582 -34.57 -1.51 0.34
CA LEU A 582 -34.75 -1.20 1.76
C LEU A 582 -35.43 -2.38 2.45
N ILE A 583 -34.79 -2.90 3.49
CA ILE A 583 -35.41 -3.82 4.43
C ILE A 583 -35.93 -3.01 5.61
N ASP A 584 -37.22 -3.11 5.90
CA ASP A 584 -37.85 -2.35 6.97
C ASP A 584 -37.27 -2.66 8.35
N ALA A 585 -37.64 -1.85 9.35
CA ALA A 585 -37.10 -1.97 10.70
C ALA A 585 -37.39 -3.33 11.34
N ALA A 586 -38.57 -3.90 11.08
CA ALA A 586 -38.94 -5.22 11.59
C ALA A 586 -38.07 -6.33 10.97
N GLY A 587 -37.82 -6.26 9.65
CA GLY A 587 -36.91 -7.18 8.96
C GLY A 587 -35.48 -7.03 9.43
N THR A 588 -34.99 -5.80 9.56
CA THR A 588 -33.64 -5.49 10.02
C THR A 588 -33.40 -6.03 11.44
N GLN A 589 -34.37 -5.84 12.34
CA GLN A 589 -34.33 -6.42 13.68
C GLN A 589 -34.29 -7.96 13.64
N ARG A 590 -35.10 -8.62 12.82
CA ARG A 590 -35.08 -10.10 12.69
C ARG A 590 -33.71 -10.60 12.21
N LEU A 591 -33.10 -9.94 11.23
CA LEU A 591 -31.76 -10.28 10.75
C LEU A 591 -30.70 -10.10 11.84
N GLY A 592 -30.78 -9.00 12.60
CA GLY A 592 -29.89 -8.74 13.73
C GLY A 592 -30.05 -9.74 14.88
N ASP A 593 -31.29 -10.11 15.23
CA ASP A 593 -31.58 -11.12 16.24
C ASP A 593 -31.05 -12.49 15.83
N PHE A 594 -31.27 -12.90 14.57
CA PHE A 594 -30.71 -14.14 14.04
C PHE A 594 -29.18 -14.15 14.09
N ALA A 595 -28.52 -13.08 13.61
CA ALA A 595 -27.06 -12.98 13.64
C ALA A 595 -26.52 -13.14 15.08
N ARG A 596 -27.18 -12.50 16.05
CA ARG A 596 -26.85 -12.61 17.48
C ARG A 596 -27.08 -14.01 18.04
N GLU A 597 -28.18 -14.68 17.69
CA GLU A 597 -28.48 -16.06 18.10
C GLU A 597 -27.43 -17.04 17.56
N GLN A 598 -27.01 -16.86 16.30
CA GLN A 598 -25.94 -17.64 15.69
C GLN A 598 -24.54 -17.16 16.12
N ARG A 599 -24.39 -16.11 16.92
CA ARG A 599 -23.08 -15.55 17.33
C ARG A 599 -22.19 -15.13 16.14
N VAL A 600 -22.81 -14.60 15.10
CA VAL A 600 -22.13 -14.01 13.93
C VAL A 600 -22.45 -12.54 13.80
N THR A 601 -21.76 -11.84 12.90
CA THR A 601 -22.10 -10.45 12.57
C THR A 601 -23.22 -10.38 11.53
N LEU A 602 -23.96 -9.26 11.49
CA LEU A 602 -24.92 -9.00 10.42
C LEU A 602 -24.24 -9.00 9.03
N ASN A 603 -23.02 -8.45 8.93
CA ASN A 603 -22.20 -8.51 7.71
C ASN A 603 -21.97 -9.96 7.27
N THR A 604 -21.63 -10.86 8.20
CA THR A 604 -21.46 -12.29 7.88
C THR A 604 -22.73 -12.94 7.35
N LEU A 605 -23.90 -12.60 7.91
CA LEU A 605 -25.19 -13.08 7.38
C LEU A 605 -25.45 -12.57 5.96
N VAL A 606 -25.19 -11.28 5.73
CA VAL A 606 -25.30 -10.63 4.41
C VAL A 606 -24.39 -11.30 3.38
N GLN A 607 -23.12 -11.53 3.72
CA GLN A 607 -22.17 -12.24 2.85
C GLN A 607 -22.60 -13.69 2.61
N SER A 608 -23.12 -14.37 3.63
CA SER A 608 -23.62 -15.75 3.51
C SER A 608 -24.77 -15.85 2.51
N ALA A 609 -25.69 -14.88 2.51
CA ALA A 609 -26.77 -14.77 1.53
C ALA A 609 -26.23 -14.45 0.13
N TRP A 610 -25.23 -13.57 0.03
CA TRP A 610 -24.65 -13.14 -1.24
C TRP A 610 -23.90 -14.28 -1.95
N LEU A 611 -23.05 -15.01 -1.22
CA LEU A 611 -22.36 -16.21 -1.72
C LEU A 611 -23.35 -17.26 -2.23
N LEU A 612 -24.42 -17.53 -1.48
CA LEU A 612 -25.46 -18.46 -1.94
C LEU A 612 -26.15 -17.96 -3.22
N LEU A 613 -26.43 -16.66 -3.31
CA LEU A 613 -27.05 -16.08 -4.49
C LEU A 613 -26.14 -16.21 -5.72
N LEU A 614 -24.85 -15.87 -5.58
CA LEU A 614 -23.86 -16.04 -6.63
C LEU A 614 -23.82 -17.49 -7.12
N GLN A 615 -23.75 -18.45 -6.19
CA GLN A 615 -23.77 -19.88 -6.52
C GLN A 615 -24.99 -20.28 -7.36
N ARG A 616 -26.18 -19.74 -7.02
CA ARG A 616 -27.42 -20.06 -7.74
C ARG A 616 -27.47 -19.44 -9.14
N TYR A 617 -26.84 -18.29 -9.35
CA TYR A 617 -26.81 -17.63 -10.65
C TYR A 617 -25.70 -18.16 -11.56
N THR A 618 -24.50 -18.42 -11.04
CA THR A 618 -23.37 -18.90 -11.84
C THR A 618 -23.39 -20.42 -12.02
N GLY A 619 -24.01 -21.16 -11.10
CA GLY A 619 -23.97 -22.63 -11.09
C GLY A 619 -22.62 -23.21 -10.67
N GLN A 620 -21.65 -22.38 -10.28
CA GLN A 620 -20.34 -22.80 -9.79
C GLN A 620 -20.46 -23.47 -8.41
N ALA A 621 -19.62 -24.46 -8.11
CA ALA A 621 -19.59 -25.09 -6.79
C ALA A 621 -18.99 -24.15 -5.75
N SER A 622 -17.82 -23.60 -6.05
CA SER A 622 -17.10 -22.59 -5.30
C SER A 622 -17.32 -21.23 -5.94
N VAL A 623 -17.64 -20.21 -5.15
CA VAL A 623 -17.84 -18.85 -5.64
C VAL A 623 -17.05 -17.84 -4.81
N THR A 624 -16.80 -16.68 -5.39
CA THR A 624 -16.13 -15.57 -4.73
C THR A 624 -16.74 -14.23 -5.08
N PHE A 625 -16.62 -13.28 -4.15
CA PHE A 625 -16.83 -11.85 -4.38
C PHE A 625 -15.73 -11.08 -3.65
N GLY A 626 -15.55 -9.81 -3.97
CA GLY A 626 -14.64 -8.94 -3.20
C GLY A 626 -15.34 -8.35 -1.99
N ALA A 627 -14.78 -8.54 -0.80
CA ALA A 627 -15.22 -7.84 0.41
C ALA A 627 -14.26 -6.71 0.74
N THR A 628 -14.80 -5.53 1.07
CA THR A 628 -13.98 -4.42 1.58
C THR A 628 -13.82 -4.56 3.09
N VAL A 629 -12.58 -4.65 3.53
CA VAL A 629 -12.18 -4.69 4.96
C VAL A 629 -11.68 -3.32 5.41
N ALA A 630 -11.66 -3.06 6.72
CA ALA A 630 -11.25 -1.77 7.28
C ALA A 630 -9.73 -1.51 7.12
N GLY A 631 -8.91 -2.56 7.22
CA GLY A 631 -7.45 -2.48 7.09
C GLY A 631 -6.77 -1.65 8.19
N ARG A 632 -7.38 -1.58 9.37
CA ARG A 632 -6.87 -0.86 10.55
C ARG A 632 -6.39 -1.87 11.59
N PRO A 633 -5.09 -2.24 11.59
CA PRO A 633 -4.58 -3.31 12.44
C PRO A 633 -4.57 -2.90 13.93
N ALA A 634 -5.04 -3.80 14.81
CA ALA A 634 -5.24 -3.50 16.22
C ALA A 634 -3.93 -3.34 17.03
N ASP A 635 -2.81 -3.86 16.51
CA ASP A 635 -1.47 -3.75 17.09
C ASP A 635 -0.76 -2.44 16.69
N LEU A 636 -1.35 -1.60 15.83
CA LEU A 636 -0.85 -0.28 15.49
C LEU A 636 -1.53 0.81 16.36
N PRO A 637 -0.83 1.41 17.33
CA PRO A 637 -1.42 2.41 18.23
C PRO A 637 -1.92 3.64 17.46
N GLY A 638 -3.14 4.07 17.76
CA GLY A 638 -3.73 5.29 17.20
C GLY A 638 -4.23 5.17 15.74
N VAL A 639 -4.19 3.99 15.13
CA VAL A 639 -4.61 3.81 13.71
C VAL A 639 -6.05 4.24 13.45
N GLU A 640 -6.96 4.10 14.41
CA GLU A 640 -8.37 4.51 14.30
C GLU A 640 -8.56 6.02 14.14
N GLU A 641 -7.56 6.80 14.57
CA GLU A 641 -7.56 8.27 14.50
C GLU A 641 -6.83 8.80 13.27
N GLN A 642 -6.07 7.97 12.57
CA GLN A 642 -5.30 8.35 11.41
C GLN A 642 -6.17 8.56 10.16
N LEU A 643 -5.84 9.60 9.39
CA LEU A 643 -6.38 9.79 8.05
C LEU A 643 -5.49 9.09 7.01
N GLY A 644 -6.12 8.34 6.10
CA GLY A 644 -5.43 7.60 5.06
C GLY A 644 -6.34 6.58 4.37
N LEU A 645 -5.81 5.89 3.35
CA LEU A 645 -6.52 4.80 2.69
C LEU A 645 -6.11 3.47 3.34
N PHE A 646 -6.90 3.01 4.30
CA PHE A 646 -6.64 1.76 5.01
C PHE A 646 -7.39 0.58 4.42
N ILE A 647 -8.60 0.84 3.90
CA ILE A 647 -9.44 -0.22 3.34
C ILE A 647 -8.70 -1.04 2.30
N ASN A 648 -8.98 -2.33 2.29
CA ASN A 648 -8.45 -3.27 1.30
C ASN A 648 -9.60 -4.12 0.74
N THR A 649 -9.42 -4.68 -0.45
CA THR A 649 -10.41 -5.57 -1.08
C THR A 649 -9.87 -6.99 -1.13
N LEU A 650 -10.58 -7.92 -0.50
CA LEU A 650 -10.15 -9.31 -0.38
C LEU A 650 -11.19 -10.26 -0.99
N PRO A 651 -10.77 -11.35 -1.66
CA PRO A 651 -11.71 -12.36 -2.12
C PRO A 651 -12.25 -13.15 -0.93
N VAL A 652 -13.58 -13.19 -0.80
CA VAL A 652 -14.27 -14.12 0.10
C VAL A 652 -14.70 -15.31 -0.74
N ILE A 653 -13.90 -16.38 -0.69
CA ILE A 653 -14.11 -17.62 -1.44
C ILE A 653 -14.86 -18.61 -0.54
N ALA A 654 -15.93 -19.22 -1.04
CA ALA A 654 -16.60 -20.30 -0.32
C ALA A 654 -17.36 -21.25 -1.24
N SER A 655 -17.54 -22.48 -0.76
CA SER A 655 -18.23 -23.56 -1.47
C SER A 655 -19.48 -24.02 -0.71
N PRO A 656 -20.63 -23.35 -0.86
CA PRO A 656 -21.86 -23.76 -0.18
C PRO A 656 -22.28 -25.18 -0.59
N ARG A 657 -22.55 -26.07 0.36
CA ARG A 657 -22.94 -27.46 0.05
C ARG A 657 -24.43 -27.70 0.33
N PRO A 658 -25.16 -28.41 -0.56
CA PRO A 658 -26.61 -28.56 -0.44
C PRO A 658 -27.06 -29.25 0.86
N GLU A 659 -26.24 -30.14 1.41
CA GLU A 659 -26.52 -30.86 2.66
C GLU A 659 -26.24 -30.07 3.94
N GLN A 660 -25.53 -28.93 3.85
CA GLN A 660 -25.25 -28.10 5.02
C GLN A 660 -26.53 -27.42 5.51
N THR A 661 -26.67 -27.28 6.83
CA THR A 661 -27.73 -26.45 7.40
C THR A 661 -27.38 -24.97 7.24
N VAL A 662 -28.41 -24.11 7.30
CA VAL A 662 -28.20 -22.65 7.29
C VAL A 662 -27.29 -22.19 8.44
N ALA A 663 -27.48 -22.72 9.65
CA ALA A 663 -26.63 -22.40 10.79
C ALA A 663 -25.16 -22.77 10.53
N ASP A 664 -24.91 -23.99 10.03
CA ASP A 664 -23.55 -24.44 9.71
C ASP A 664 -22.90 -23.57 8.62
N TRP A 665 -23.68 -23.16 7.62
CA TRP A 665 -23.21 -22.30 6.55
C TRP A 665 -22.77 -20.92 7.06
N VAL A 666 -23.61 -20.26 7.85
CA VAL A 666 -23.30 -18.94 8.39
C VAL A 666 -22.11 -19.00 9.36
N GLN A 667 -21.98 -20.08 10.15
CA GLN A 667 -20.77 -20.34 10.95
C GLN A 667 -19.52 -20.55 10.10
N HIS A 668 -19.65 -21.27 8.98
CA HIS A 668 -18.53 -21.50 8.08
C HIS A 668 -18.00 -20.19 7.49
N VAL A 669 -18.90 -19.31 7.03
CA VAL A 669 -18.53 -17.97 6.54
C VAL A 669 -17.94 -17.10 7.66
N GLN A 670 -18.44 -17.20 8.90
CA GLN A 670 -17.84 -16.52 10.07
C GLN A 670 -16.40 -16.98 10.31
N ALA A 671 -16.14 -18.29 10.25
CA ALA A 671 -14.82 -18.86 10.47
C ALA A 671 -13.83 -18.40 9.37
N LYS A 672 -14.27 -18.36 8.11
CA LYS A 672 -13.46 -17.82 7.01
C LYS A 672 -13.13 -16.34 7.23
N ASN A 673 -14.13 -15.52 7.54
CA ASN A 673 -13.92 -14.10 7.83
C ASN A 673 -12.96 -13.87 9.00
N LEU A 674 -12.97 -14.72 10.03
CA LEU A 674 -12.04 -14.62 11.14
C LEU A 674 -10.60 -14.95 10.72
N ALA A 675 -10.41 -16.01 9.92
CA ALA A 675 -9.11 -16.40 9.40
C ALA A 675 -8.50 -15.33 8.47
N LEU A 676 -9.33 -14.64 7.69
CA LEU A 676 -8.90 -13.55 6.81
C LEU A 676 -8.30 -12.35 7.54
N ARG A 677 -8.67 -12.09 8.80
CA ARG A 677 -8.26 -10.87 9.53
C ARG A 677 -6.76 -10.70 9.68
N GLU A 678 -6.03 -11.79 9.91
CA GLU A 678 -4.57 -11.75 10.09
C GLU A 678 -3.86 -11.37 8.78
N PHE A 679 -4.46 -11.71 7.64
CA PHE A 679 -3.92 -11.51 6.30
C PHE A 679 -4.68 -10.44 5.51
N GLU A 680 -5.41 -9.57 6.21
CA GLU A 680 -6.30 -8.59 5.56
C GLU A 680 -5.53 -7.48 4.83
N HIS A 681 -4.24 -7.36 5.15
CA HIS A 681 -3.29 -6.43 4.55
C HIS A 681 -2.72 -6.91 3.21
N THR A 682 -2.97 -8.16 2.78
CA THR A 682 -2.38 -8.71 1.56
C THR A 682 -2.95 -8.01 0.31
N PRO A 683 -2.10 -7.58 -0.65
CA PRO A 683 -2.58 -6.98 -1.89
C PRO A 683 -3.41 -7.94 -2.75
N LEU A 684 -4.54 -7.46 -3.27
CA LEU A 684 -5.42 -8.25 -4.14
C LEU A 684 -4.70 -8.80 -5.37
N TYR A 685 -3.77 -8.03 -5.97
CA TYR A 685 -3.01 -8.47 -7.14
C TYR A 685 -2.05 -9.62 -6.80
N ASP A 686 -1.53 -9.69 -5.58
CA ASP A 686 -0.71 -10.81 -5.12
C ASP A 686 -1.59 -12.06 -4.95
N ILE A 687 -2.79 -11.90 -4.39
CA ILE A 687 -3.76 -13.00 -4.25
C ILE A 687 -4.19 -13.53 -5.63
N GLN A 688 -4.47 -12.65 -6.58
CA GLN A 688 -4.82 -13.00 -7.96
C GLN A 688 -3.71 -13.78 -8.68
N ARG A 689 -2.44 -13.41 -8.43
CA ARG A 689 -1.28 -14.11 -9.01
C ARG A 689 -1.16 -15.55 -8.50
N LEU A 690 -1.59 -15.83 -7.27
CA LEU A 690 -1.55 -17.17 -6.67
C LEU A 690 -2.68 -18.08 -7.16
N ALA A 691 -3.75 -17.51 -7.71
CA ALA A 691 -4.87 -18.28 -8.24
C ALA A 691 -4.51 -19.01 -9.56
N ALA A 692 -5.20 -20.12 -9.83
CA ALA A 692 -5.01 -20.91 -11.05
C ALA A 692 -5.27 -20.13 -12.34
N SER A 693 -6.06 -19.06 -12.27
CA SER A 693 -6.36 -18.14 -13.37
C SER A 693 -5.20 -17.22 -13.78
N GLY A 694 -4.03 -17.33 -13.12
CA GLY A 694 -2.80 -16.69 -13.59
C GLY A 694 -2.80 -15.16 -13.55
N GLY A 695 -3.44 -14.56 -12.53
CA GLY A 695 -3.48 -13.10 -12.34
C GLY A 695 -4.74 -12.40 -12.86
N GLU A 696 -5.69 -13.12 -13.45
CA GLU A 696 -7.00 -12.55 -13.81
C GLU A 696 -7.83 -12.17 -12.57
N ALA A 697 -8.70 -11.17 -12.70
CA ALA A 697 -9.59 -10.77 -11.62
C ALA A 697 -10.46 -11.95 -11.15
N LEU A 698 -10.53 -12.22 -9.85
CA LEU A 698 -11.27 -13.40 -9.32
C LEU A 698 -12.79 -13.21 -9.31
N PHE A 699 -13.24 -11.96 -9.31
CA PHE A 699 -14.66 -11.57 -9.24
C PHE A 699 -14.90 -10.30 -10.04
N ASP A 700 -16.16 -10.03 -10.39
CA ASP A 700 -16.64 -8.81 -11.04
C ASP A 700 -17.64 -8.01 -10.18
N ASN A 701 -17.82 -8.42 -8.93
CA ASN A 701 -18.71 -7.80 -7.98
C ASN A 701 -18.08 -7.70 -6.59
N ILE A 702 -18.39 -6.63 -5.88
CA ILE A 702 -17.92 -6.39 -4.53
C ILE A 702 -19.06 -6.06 -3.56
N LEU A 703 -18.84 -6.35 -2.29
CA LEU A 703 -19.74 -6.03 -1.18
C LEU A 703 -18.99 -5.17 -0.15
N VAL A 704 -19.53 -3.98 0.08
CA VAL A 704 -19.04 -2.99 1.03
C VAL A 704 -20.06 -2.87 2.16
N PHE A 705 -19.64 -3.09 3.39
CA PHE A 705 -20.48 -2.88 4.57
C PHE A 705 -20.06 -1.57 5.23
N GLU A 706 -20.85 -0.51 5.05
CA GLU A 706 -20.54 0.82 5.55
C GLU A 706 -20.97 0.98 7.01
N ASN A 707 -20.03 1.43 7.84
CA ASN A 707 -20.22 1.69 9.26
C ASN A 707 -19.90 3.14 9.66
N TYR A 708 -19.75 4.07 8.71
CA TYR A 708 -19.33 5.46 8.99
C TYR A 708 -20.46 6.48 8.78
N PRO A 709 -20.83 7.27 9.81
CA PRO A 709 -21.98 8.16 9.71
C PRO A 709 -21.57 9.60 9.34
N VAL A 710 -21.34 9.88 8.05
CA VAL A 710 -21.07 11.26 7.56
C VAL A 710 -22.19 12.23 7.96
N SER A 711 -23.44 11.76 7.96
CA SER A 711 -24.60 12.55 8.40
C SER A 711 -24.49 12.96 9.87
N GLU A 712 -24.03 12.06 10.76
CA GLU A 712 -23.86 12.39 12.19
C GLU A 712 -22.77 13.45 12.40
N ALA A 713 -21.65 13.37 11.68
CA ALA A 713 -20.59 14.37 11.75
C ALA A 713 -21.10 15.77 11.36
N LEU A 714 -21.95 15.85 10.34
CA LEU A 714 -22.60 17.10 9.92
C LEU A 714 -23.68 17.57 10.90
N GLN A 715 -24.40 16.67 11.56
CA GLN A 715 -25.39 17.01 12.58
C GLN A 715 -24.75 17.60 13.85
N GLN A 716 -23.48 17.30 14.12
CA GLN A 716 -22.70 17.88 15.21
C GLN A 716 -22.13 19.28 14.88
N ALA A 717 -22.58 19.91 13.79
CA ALA A 717 -22.15 21.25 13.42
C ALA A 717 -22.40 22.30 14.53
N PRO A 718 -21.53 23.33 14.62
CA PRO A 718 -21.67 24.38 15.63
C PRO A 718 -22.96 25.19 15.47
N ALA A 719 -23.43 25.78 16.57
CA ALA A 719 -24.66 26.57 16.59
C ALA A 719 -24.62 27.72 15.56
N GLY A 720 -25.65 27.79 14.73
CA GLY A 720 -25.78 28.76 13.64
C GLY A 720 -25.37 28.25 12.26
N LEU A 721 -24.74 27.07 12.18
CA LEU A 721 -24.43 26.37 10.93
C LEU A 721 -25.38 25.17 10.77
N ALA A 722 -26.08 25.08 9.63
CA ALA A 722 -26.97 23.97 9.36
C ALA A 722 -26.70 23.37 7.98
N PHE A 723 -26.62 22.03 7.95
CA PHE A 723 -26.40 21.22 6.75
C PHE A 723 -27.66 20.44 6.39
N SER A 724 -28.00 20.38 5.11
CA SER A 724 -29.13 19.61 4.58
C SER A 724 -28.88 19.10 3.18
N GLY A 725 -29.70 18.17 2.69
CA GLY A 725 -29.59 17.70 1.30
C GLY A 725 -28.27 16.99 1.00
N LEU A 726 -27.78 16.18 1.95
CA LEU A 726 -26.54 15.41 1.80
C LEU A 726 -26.67 14.45 0.62
N HIS A 727 -25.79 14.58 -0.35
CA HIS A 727 -25.63 13.64 -1.44
C HIS A 727 -24.16 13.26 -1.54
N ASN A 728 -23.87 11.97 -1.34
CA ASN A 728 -22.53 11.42 -1.47
C ASN A 728 -22.50 10.52 -2.70
N GLN A 729 -21.56 10.76 -3.60
CA GLN A 729 -21.36 9.95 -4.78
C GLN A 729 -19.96 9.32 -4.75
N GLU A 730 -19.94 7.99 -4.61
CA GLU A 730 -18.75 7.15 -4.60
C GLU A 730 -18.86 6.12 -5.73
N GLN A 731 -17.80 5.96 -6.51
CA GLN A 731 -17.78 5.04 -7.65
C GLN A 731 -16.51 4.20 -7.66
N ALA A 732 -16.71 2.89 -7.51
CA ALA A 732 -15.68 1.87 -7.74
C ALA A 732 -15.64 1.46 -9.23
N HIS A 733 -14.57 0.77 -9.63
CA HIS A 733 -14.37 0.26 -10.99
C HIS A 733 -15.13 -1.05 -11.29
N TYR A 734 -15.69 -1.71 -10.27
CA TYR A 734 -16.33 -3.01 -10.44
C TYR A 734 -17.72 -2.88 -11.08
N PRO A 735 -18.07 -3.76 -12.05
CA PRO A 735 -19.38 -3.75 -12.71
C PRO A 735 -20.59 -3.77 -11.77
N LEU A 736 -20.48 -4.40 -10.59
CA LEU A 736 -21.52 -4.36 -9.57
C LEU A 736 -20.90 -4.16 -8.17
N THR A 737 -21.36 -3.14 -7.46
CA THR A 737 -20.99 -2.85 -6.07
C THR A 737 -22.24 -2.84 -5.20
N LEU A 738 -22.27 -3.69 -4.17
CA LEU A 738 -23.30 -3.70 -3.14
C LEU A 738 -22.80 -2.89 -1.96
N VAL A 739 -23.46 -1.78 -1.65
CA VAL A 739 -23.19 -0.98 -0.45
C VAL A 739 -24.30 -1.24 0.56
N VAL A 740 -23.93 -1.79 1.71
CA VAL A 740 -24.84 -2.16 2.80
C VAL A 740 -24.66 -1.19 3.95
N GLU A 741 -25.71 -0.45 4.28
CA GLU A 741 -25.76 0.46 5.42
C GLU A 741 -26.76 -0.09 6.45
N ALA A 742 -26.29 -0.28 7.68
CA ALA A 742 -27.11 -0.79 8.79
C ALA A 742 -27.49 0.34 9.74
N GLY A 743 -28.76 0.75 9.74
CA GLY A 743 -29.36 1.65 10.71
C GLY A 743 -30.66 1.08 11.28
N ASP A 744 -31.65 1.94 11.53
CA ASP A 744 -33.02 1.49 11.87
C ASP A 744 -33.63 0.60 10.76
N VAL A 745 -33.19 0.82 9.51
CA VAL A 745 -33.48 0.00 8.33
C VAL A 745 -32.16 -0.46 7.73
N LEU A 746 -32.15 -1.66 7.13
CA LEU A 746 -31.01 -2.13 6.33
C LEU A 746 -31.21 -1.63 4.90
N SER A 747 -30.33 -0.72 4.47
CA SER A 747 -30.30 -0.23 3.09
C SER A 747 -29.24 -1.01 2.32
N VAL A 748 -29.60 -1.49 1.13
CA VAL A 748 -28.66 -2.11 0.19
C VAL A 748 -28.73 -1.37 -1.12
N ARG A 749 -27.69 -0.59 -1.42
CA ARG A 749 -27.53 0.10 -2.71
C ARG A 749 -26.74 -0.78 -3.65
N PHE A 750 -27.36 -1.15 -4.77
CA PHE A 750 -26.72 -1.83 -5.89
C PHE A 750 -26.30 -0.78 -6.89
N SER A 751 -25.01 -0.46 -6.93
CA SER A 751 -24.42 0.40 -7.95
C SER A 751 -23.86 -0.46 -9.06
N TYR A 752 -24.36 -0.29 -10.29
CA TYR A 752 -24.08 -1.21 -11.40
C TYR A 752 -23.77 -0.48 -12.70
N ASP A 753 -22.86 -1.05 -13.48
CA ASP A 753 -22.55 -0.59 -14.82
C ASP A 753 -23.68 -0.97 -15.80
N ARG A 754 -24.26 0.05 -16.44
CA ARG A 754 -25.39 -0.10 -17.39
C ARG A 754 -24.96 -0.72 -18.72
N GLN A 755 -23.66 -0.85 -18.98
CA GLN A 755 -23.13 -1.63 -20.09
C GLN A 755 -23.26 -3.14 -19.85
N HIS A 756 -23.27 -3.56 -18.58
CA HIS A 756 -23.25 -4.97 -18.18
C HIS A 756 -24.60 -5.44 -17.59
N PHE A 757 -25.30 -4.57 -16.85
CA PHE A 757 -26.54 -4.92 -16.17
C PHE A 757 -27.72 -4.03 -16.59
N GLY A 758 -28.85 -4.66 -16.94
CA GLY A 758 -30.14 -3.99 -17.06
C GLY A 758 -30.80 -3.73 -15.70
N ALA A 759 -31.54 -2.63 -15.57
CA ALA A 759 -32.19 -2.24 -14.31
C ALA A 759 -33.16 -3.30 -13.75
N GLU A 760 -33.92 -3.98 -14.63
CA GLU A 760 -34.84 -5.06 -14.23
C GLU A 760 -34.09 -6.27 -13.66
N ALA A 761 -32.92 -6.59 -14.23
CA ALA A 761 -32.10 -7.70 -13.74
C ALA A 761 -31.54 -7.41 -12.34
N VAL A 762 -31.12 -6.17 -12.08
CA VAL A 762 -30.64 -5.75 -10.75
C VAL A 762 -31.77 -5.72 -9.73
N ALA A 763 -32.96 -5.23 -10.10
CA ALA A 763 -34.12 -5.26 -9.22
C ALA A 763 -34.54 -6.70 -8.85
N GLN A 764 -34.44 -7.64 -9.81
CA GLN A 764 -34.67 -9.05 -9.55
C GLN A 764 -33.61 -9.64 -8.63
N LEU A 765 -32.34 -9.33 -8.87
CA LEU A 765 -31.22 -9.77 -8.04
C LEU A 765 -31.39 -9.29 -6.58
N ALA A 766 -31.76 -8.02 -6.39
CA ALA A 766 -32.06 -7.45 -5.08
C ALA A 766 -33.23 -8.16 -4.38
N SER A 767 -34.30 -8.46 -5.12
CA SER A 767 -35.46 -9.18 -4.59
C SER A 767 -35.10 -10.62 -4.16
N HIS A 768 -34.29 -11.33 -4.94
CA HIS A 768 -33.80 -12.65 -4.56
C HIS A 768 -32.84 -12.59 -3.37
N PHE A 769 -32.02 -11.56 -3.28
CA PHE A 769 -31.11 -11.35 -2.16
C PHE A 769 -31.87 -11.15 -0.85
N ASP A 770 -32.88 -10.27 -0.83
CA ASP A 770 -33.74 -10.08 0.34
C ASP A 770 -34.50 -11.36 0.70
N TYR A 771 -35.06 -12.05 -0.30
CA TYR A 771 -35.71 -13.34 -0.05
C TYR A 771 -34.77 -14.35 0.64
N LEU A 772 -33.52 -14.45 0.20
CA LEU A 772 -32.53 -15.31 0.87
C LEU A 772 -32.24 -14.83 2.30
N LEU A 773 -32.07 -13.53 2.53
CA LEU A 773 -31.87 -12.98 3.89
C LEU A 773 -33.03 -13.36 4.83
N GLN A 774 -34.29 -13.19 4.39
CA GLN A 774 -35.46 -13.56 5.19
C GLN A 774 -35.54 -15.09 5.39
N THR A 775 -35.23 -15.88 4.37
CA THR A 775 -35.34 -17.35 4.46
C THR A 775 -34.26 -17.95 5.36
N LEU A 776 -33.02 -17.47 5.25
CA LEU A 776 -31.91 -17.90 6.10
C LEU A 776 -32.21 -17.59 7.57
N SER A 777 -32.74 -16.41 7.87
CA SER A 777 -33.06 -16.01 9.24
C SER A 777 -34.28 -16.74 9.84
N ALA A 778 -35.20 -17.24 9.01
CA ALA A 778 -36.40 -17.93 9.47
C ALA A 778 -36.21 -19.44 9.77
N ALA A 779 -35.22 -20.09 9.14
CA ALA A 779 -35.11 -21.56 9.17
C ALA A 779 -33.65 -22.05 9.31
N PRO A 780 -33.00 -21.85 10.48
CA PRO A 780 -31.57 -22.18 10.69
C PRO A 780 -31.22 -23.65 10.47
N SER A 781 -32.16 -24.57 10.71
CA SER A 781 -31.94 -26.02 10.60
C SER A 781 -32.24 -26.60 9.23
N THR A 782 -32.74 -25.80 8.29
CA THR A 782 -33.06 -26.24 6.93
C THR A 782 -31.77 -26.42 6.13
N SER A 783 -31.76 -27.41 5.24
CA SER A 783 -30.63 -27.66 4.35
C SER A 783 -30.56 -26.59 3.25
N LEU A 784 -29.35 -26.19 2.84
CA LEU A 784 -29.16 -25.17 1.79
C LEU A 784 -29.80 -25.57 0.45
N GLY A 785 -29.87 -26.87 0.15
CA GLY A 785 -30.49 -27.40 -1.06
C GLY A 785 -32.02 -27.24 -1.11
N GLU A 786 -32.68 -27.12 0.05
CA GLU A 786 -34.13 -26.91 0.15
C GLU A 786 -34.53 -25.44 -0.05
N LEU A 787 -33.57 -24.52 -0.04
CA LEU A 787 -33.80 -23.09 -0.23
C LEU A 787 -34.00 -22.77 -1.72
N ALA A 788 -35.26 -22.83 -2.16
CA ALA A 788 -35.64 -22.48 -3.53
C ALA A 788 -35.66 -20.95 -3.73
N LEU A 789 -35.07 -20.46 -4.83
CA LEU A 789 -35.26 -19.08 -5.26
C LEU A 789 -36.66 -18.91 -5.90
N PRO A 790 -37.37 -17.79 -5.64
CA PRO A 790 -38.66 -17.54 -6.27
C PRO A 790 -38.47 -17.34 -7.78
N THR A 791 -38.79 -18.34 -8.59
CA THR A 791 -38.64 -18.23 -10.06
C THR A 791 -39.98 -17.91 -10.72
N GLY A 792 -40.06 -16.79 -11.42
CA GLY A 792 -41.15 -16.49 -12.38
C GLY A 792 -41.15 -17.43 -13.61
N TRP A 793 -40.15 -18.29 -13.77
CA TRP A 793 -39.95 -19.16 -14.95
C TRP A 793 -40.91 -20.35 -15.03
N THR A 794 -41.54 -20.75 -13.93
CA THR A 794 -42.47 -21.89 -13.92
C THR A 794 -43.77 -21.64 -14.68
N GLN A 795 -44.06 -20.40 -15.12
CA GLN A 795 -45.25 -20.09 -15.90
C GLN A 795 -45.07 -20.22 -17.43
N ALA A 796 -43.86 -20.18 -17.97
CA ALA A 796 -43.65 -19.97 -19.42
C ALA A 796 -43.59 -21.24 -20.29
N VAL A 797 -43.37 -22.44 -19.74
CA VAL A 797 -43.38 -23.69 -20.54
C VAL A 797 -44.77 -24.35 -20.51
N LYS A 798 -45.84 -23.56 -20.72
CA LYS A 798 -47.22 -24.10 -20.78
C LYS A 798 -47.71 -24.39 -22.20
N ALA A 799 -47.05 -23.90 -23.24
CA ALA A 799 -47.53 -24.07 -24.62
C ALA A 799 -46.38 -24.38 -25.59
N TRP A 800 -46.37 -25.63 -26.08
CA TRP A 800 -45.61 -25.98 -27.28
C TRP A 800 -46.28 -25.31 -28.49
N PRO A 801 -45.55 -24.59 -29.36
CA PRO A 801 -46.15 -23.67 -30.33
C PRO A 801 -46.96 -24.32 -31.46
N SER A 802 -46.88 -25.64 -31.66
CA SER A 802 -47.67 -26.33 -32.69
C SER A 802 -47.84 -27.83 -32.41
N THR A 803 -49.02 -28.37 -32.67
CA THR A 803 -49.29 -29.82 -32.67
C THR A 803 -49.02 -30.48 -34.03
N GLN A 804 -48.55 -29.72 -35.04
CA GLN A 804 -48.22 -30.25 -36.37
C GLN A 804 -46.82 -30.84 -36.42
N CYS A 805 -46.66 -31.95 -37.13
CA CYS A 805 -45.35 -32.58 -37.35
C CYS A 805 -44.51 -31.78 -38.35
N ALA A 806 -43.18 -31.93 -38.29
CA ALA A 806 -42.24 -31.19 -39.13
C ALA A 806 -42.49 -31.35 -40.65
N HIS A 807 -42.85 -32.55 -41.11
CA HIS A 807 -43.18 -32.78 -42.52
C HIS A 807 -44.44 -32.03 -42.96
N GLN A 808 -45.44 -31.88 -42.08
CA GLN A 808 -46.67 -31.13 -42.39
C GLN A 808 -46.41 -29.62 -42.50
N LEU A 809 -45.47 -29.09 -41.71
CA LEU A 809 -45.02 -27.70 -41.83
C LEU A 809 -44.31 -27.46 -43.17
N ILE A 810 -43.48 -28.42 -43.61
CA ILE A 810 -42.79 -28.36 -44.91
C ILE A 810 -43.80 -28.46 -46.07
N GLU A 811 -44.81 -29.33 -45.96
CA GLU A 811 -45.92 -29.42 -46.92
C GLU A 811 -46.68 -28.10 -47.05
N THR A 812 -47.00 -27.49 -45.91
CA THR A 812 -47.69 -26.19 -45.86
C THR A 812 -46.86 -25.11 -46.53
N GLN A 813 -45.55 -25.09 -46.27
CA GLN A 813 -44.64 -24.13 -46.89
C GLN A 813 -44.46 -24.38 -48.39
N ALA A 814 -44.42 -25.64 -48.84
CA ALA A 814 -44.34 -26.00 -50.25
C ALA A 814 -45.60 -25.61 -51.03
N ALA A 815 -46.78 -25.72 -50.42
CA ALA A 815 -48.03 -25.20 -51.00
C ALA A 815 -48.06 -23.65 -51.03
N ARG A 816 -47.50 -22.99 -50.01
CA ARG A 816 -47.51 -21.53 -49.89
C ARG A 816 -46.56 -20.82 -50.86
N VAL A 817 -45.33 -21.32 -51.00
CA VAL A 817 -44.27 -20.68 -51.80
C VAL A 817 -43.49 -21.72 -52.62
N PRO A 818 -44.12 -22.35 -53.63
CA PRO A 818 -43.58 -23.55 -54.29
C PRO A 818 -42.24 -23.33 -55.02
N GLN A 819 -42.02 -22.14 -55.57
CA GLN A 819 -40.83 -21.82 -56.36
C GLN A 819 -39.65 -21.28 -55.52
N ALA A 820 -39.84 -21.06 -54.21
CA ALA A 820 -38.74 -20.64 -53.34
C ALA A 820 -37.73 -21.78 -53.18
N ILE A 821 -36.44 -21.42 -53.11
CA ILE A 821 -35.37 -22.38 -52.87
C ILE A 821 -35.48 -22.92 -51.43
N ALA A 822 -35.56 -24.24 -51.30
CA ALA A 822 -35.60 -24.95 -50.02
C ALA A 822 -34.22 -25.48 -49.62
N LEU A 823 -33.46 -26.00 -50.59
CA LEU A 823 -32.13 -26.57 -50.38
C LEU A 823 -31.15 -26.05 -51.42
N THR A 824 -29.89 -25.88 -51.01
CA THR A 824 -28.77 -25.51 -51.89
C THR A 824 -27.54 -26.30 -51.48
N LEU A 825 -26.89 -26.95 -52.44
CA LEU A 825 -25.64 -27.67 -52.25
C LEU A 825 -24.74 -27.40 -53.45
N GLY A 826 -23.70 -26.58 -53.26
CA GLY A 826 -22.87 -26.09 -54.36
C GLY A 826 -23.71 -25.35 -55.40
N ASN A 827 -23.65 -25.81 -56.66
CA ASN A 827 -24.41 -25.25 -57.78
C ASN A 827 -25.80 -25.87 -57.95
N GLU A 828 -26.16 -26.87 -57.13
CA GLU A 828 -27.45 -27.55 -57.21
C GLU A 828 -28.45 -26.95 -56.22
N GLN A 829 -29.70 -26.82 -56.65
CA GLN A 829 -30.78 -26.22 -55.86
C GLN A 829 -32.07 -27.01 -56.03
N LEU A 830 -32.84 -27.15 -54.95
CA LEU A 830 -34.20 -27.64 -54.98
C LEU A 830 -35.16 -26.58 -54.45
N THR A 831 -36.22 -26.33 -55.21
CA THR A 831 -37.36 -25.56 -54.72
C THR A 831 -38.17 -26.36 -53.69
N TYR A 832 -38.99 -25.69 -52.89
CA TYR A 832 -39.89 -26.37 -51.95
C TYR A 832 -40.83 -27.37 -52.66
N ASP A 833 -41.32 -27.03 -53.86
CA ASP A 833 -42.14 -27.94 -54.67
C ASP A 833 -41.36 -29.17 -55.14
N ALA A 834 -40.13 -28.98 -55.65
CA ALA A 834 -39.29 -30.08 -56.11
C ALA A 834 -38.87 -31.01 -54.95
N LEU A 835 -38.52 -30.45 -53.79
CA LEU A 835 -38.21 -31.20 -52.58
C LEU A 835 -39.43 -32.02 -52.12
N ASN A 836 -40.60 -31.39 -52.03
CA ASN A 836 -41.80 -32.05 -51.54
C ASN A 836 -42.25 -33.19 -52.46
N ARG A 837 -42.26 -32.99 -53.79
CA ARG A 837 -42.62 -34.04 -54.75
C ARG A 837 -41.67 -35.23 -54.70
N ARG A 838 -40.34 -35.00 -54.69
CA ARG A 838 -39.35 -36.08 -54.59
C ARG A 838 -39.50 -36.86 -53.28
N ALA A 839 -39.70 -36.15 -52.16
CA ALA A 839 -39.92 -36.79 -50.87
C ALA A 839 -41.25 -37.57 -50.81
N ASN A 840 -42.30 -37.09 -51.47
CA ASN A 840 -43.58 -37.79 -51.56
C ASN A 840 -43.47 -39.10 -52.35
N GLN A 841 -42.82 -39.07 -53.52
CA GLN A 841 -42.62 -40.26 -54.34
C GLN A 841 -41.84 -41.33 -53.57
N LEU A 842 -40.77 -40.93 -52.89
CA LEU A 842 -39.99 -41.83 -52.05
C LEU A 842 -40.81 -42.32 -50.85
N ALA A 843 -41.60 -41.46 -50.20
CA ALA A 843 -42.46 -41.86 -49.09
C ALA A 843 -43.51 -42.91 -49.48
N HIS A 844 -44.11 -42.80 -50.66
CA HIS A 844 -45.05 -43.82 -51.17
C HIS A 844 -44.35 -45.16 -51.43
N LYS A 845 -43.14 -45.13 -51.99
CA LYS A 845 -42.31 -46.34 -52.14
C LYS A 845 -41.94 -46.95 -50.79
N LEU A 846 -41.54 -46.14 -49.82
CA LEU A 846 -41.24 -46.60 -48.46
C LEU A 846 -42.46 -47.26 -47.81
N ARG A 847 -43.67 -46.74 -48.02
CA ARG A 847 -44.91 -47.36 -47.54
C ARG A 847 -45.19 -48.71 -48.18
N GLU A 848 -44.92 -48.87 -49.47
CA GLU A 848 -45.00 -50.17 -50.15
C GLU A 848 -44.02 -51.18 -49.53
N GLN A 849 -42.84 -50.72 -49.11
CA GLN A 849 -41.84 -51.51 -48.37
C GLN A 849 -42.19 -51.69 -46.88
N GLY A 850 -43.41 -51.32 -46.45
CA GLY A 850 -43.91 -51.54 -45.09
C GLY A 850 -43.53 -50.46 -44.07
N VAL A 851 -42.99 -49.31 -44.48
CA VAL A 851 -42.69 -48.20 -43.56
C VAL A 851 -43.98 -47.50 -43.14
N GLY A 852 -44.17 -47.41 -41.82
CA GLY A 852 -45.28 -46.72 -41.15
C GLY A 852 -44.90 -46.30 -39.73
N PRO A 853 -45.87 -45.95 -38.86
CA PRO A 853 -45.61 -45.59 -37.47
C PRO A 853 -44.73 -46.61 -36.74
N ASP A 854 -43.82 -46.12 -35.91
CA ASP A 854 -42.83 -46.89 -35.13
C ASP A 854 -41.85 -47.75 -35.94
N VAL A 855 -41.90 -47.70 -37.28
CA VAL A 855 -40.94 -48.39 -38.14
C VAL A 855 -39.67 -47.55 -38.27
N ARG A 856 -38.54 -48.14 -37.89
CA ARG A 856 -37.21 -47.54 -38.00
C ARG A 856 -36.60 -47.86 -39.37
N VAL A 857 -36.13 -46.83 -40.06
CA VAL A 857 -35.49 -46.94 -41.37
C VAL A 857 -34.07 -46.39 -41.25
N GLY A 858 -33.07 -47.21 -41.54
CA GLY A 858 -31.69 -46.75 -41.61
C GLY A 858 -31.53 -45.73 -42.74
N LEU A 859 -30.71 -44.71 -42.53
CA LEU A 859 -30.29 -43.78 -43.57
C LEU A 859 -28.77 -43.66 -43.55
N ALA A 860 -28.10 -44.32 -44.48
CA ALA A 860 -26.65 -44.28 -44.67
C ALA A 860 -26.31 -43.59 -45.99
N VAL A 861 -26.14 -42.27 -45.94
CA VAL A 861 -26.04 -41.40 -47.11
C VAL A 861 -24.99 -40.33 -46.83
N GLU A 862 -24.12 -40.04 -47.80
CA GLU A 862 -23.22 -38.89 -47.72
C GLU A 862 -24.01 -37.56 -47.80
N ARG A 863 -23.37 -36.44 -47.47
CA ARG A 863 -24.04 -35.13 -47.49
C ARG A 863 -24.47 -34.75 -48.92
N SER A 864 -25.75 -34.94 -49.23
CA SER A 864 -26.34 -34.62 -50.53
C SER A 864 -27.76 -34.03 -50.42
N LEU A 865 -28.35 -33.58 -51.53
CA LEU A 865 -29.75 -33.13 -51.55
C LEU A 865 -30.70 -34.31 -51.27
N GLU A 866 -30.35 -35.50 -51.74
CA GLU A 866 -31.07 -36.76 -51.54
C GLU A 866 -31.12 -37.16 -50.07
N MET A 867 -30.13 -36.81 -49.26
CA MET A 867 -30.15 -37.04 -47.81
C MET A 867 -31.39 -36.39 -47.17
N ILE A 868 -31.66 -35.12 -47.48
CA ILE A 868 -32.82 -34.39 -46.95
C ILE A 868 -34.13 -34.94 -47.54
N VAL A 869 -34.12 -35.33 -48.82
CA VAL A 869 -35.26 -36.00 -49.45
C VAL A 869 -35.58 -37.32 -48.72
N GLY A 870 -34.56 -38.13 -48.40
CA GLY A 870 -34.67 -39.39 -47.68
C GLY A 870 -35.22 -39.22 -46.27
N LEU A 871 -34.66 -38.28 -45.50
CA LEU A 871 -35.15 -37.94 -44.16
C LEU A 871 -36.63 -37.54 -44.19
N LEU A 872 -36.98 -36.60 -45.07
CA LEU A 872 -38.35 -36.10 -45.21
C LEU A 872 -39.30 -37.20 -45.68
N ALA A 873 -38.85 -38.07 -46.59
CA ALA A 873 -39.63 -39.19 -47.09
C ALA A 873 -39.93 -40.23 -45.99
N ILE A 874 -38.96 -40.55 -45.13
CA ILE A 874 -39.17 -41.46 -43.99
C ILE A 874 -40.24 -40.88 -43.05
N LEU A 875 -40.12 -39.59 -42.69
CA LEU A 875 -41.09 -38.91 -41.84
C LEU A 875 -42.50 -38.87 -42.47
N LYS A 876 -42.58 -38.58 -43.78
CA LYS A 876 -43.84 -38.62 -44.54
C LYS A 876 -44.42 -40.02 -44.67
N ALA A 877 -43.59 -41.06 -44.76
CA ALA A 877 -44.04 -42.44 -44.74
C ALA A 877 -44.64 -42.81 -43.38
N GLY A 878 -44.22 -42.15 -42.31
CA GLY A 878 -44.66 -42.32 -40.92
C GLY A 878 -43.61 -42.98 -40.03
N GLY A 879 -42.44 -43.32 -40.59
CA GLY A 879 -41.35 -43.98 -39.86
C GLY A 879 -40.41 -43.00 -39.17
N ALA A 880 -39.47 -43.57 -38.40
CA ALA A 880 -38.36 -42.86 -37.80
C ALA A 880 -37.07 -43.19 -38.55
N TYR A 881 -36.26 -42.18 -38.88
CA TYR A 881 -34.96 -42.44 -39.50
C TYR A 881 -33.91 -42.75 -38.44
N VAL A 882 -33.02 -43.70 -38.73
CA VAL A 882 -31.84 -44.00 -37.94
C VAL A 882 -30.63 -43.55 -38.76
N PRO A 883 -30.01 -42.41 -38.42
CA PRO A 883 -28.88 -41.90 -39.20
C PRO A 883 -27.66 -42.78 -38.96
N LEU A 884 -27.04 -43.24 -40.05
CA LEU A 884 -25.85 -44.07 -40.05
C LEU A 884 -24.79 -43.37 -40.87
N ASP A 885 -23.69 -42.98 -40.25
CA ASP A 885 -22.58 -42.31 -40.95
C ASP A 885 -21.78 -43.35 -41.74
N PRO A 886 -21.74 -43.30 -43.10
CA PRO A 886 -21.02 -44.27 -43.92
C PRO A 886 -19.52 -44.37 -43.61
N ASP A 887 -18.91 -43.31 -43.07
CA ASP A 887 -17.49 -43.27 -42.71
C ASP A 887 -17.20 -43.89 -41.33
N SER A 888 -18.23 -44.30 -40.59
CA SER A 888 -18.05 -44.96 -39.29
C SER A 888 -17.43 -46.36 -39.43
N PRO A 889 -16.64 -46.81 -38.43
CA PRO A 889 -16.09 -48.17 -38.43
C PRO A 889 -17.18 -49.24 -38.57
N SER A 890 -16.90 -50.30 -39.34
CA SER A 890 -17.90 -51.32 -39.67
C SER A 890 -18.53 -51.99 -38.44
N GLU A 891 -17.78 -52.16 -37.36
CA GLU A 891 -18.29 -52.69 -36.09
C GLU A 891 -19.38 -51.80 -35.47
N ARG A 892 -19.19 -50.47 -35.53
CA ARG A 892 -20.18 -49.49 -35.02
C ARG A 892 -21.44 -49.47 -35.87
N LEU A 893 -21.30 -49.56 -37.20
CA LEU A 893 -22.43 -49.64 -38.12
C LEU A 893 -23.24 -50.92 -37.89
N ASN A 894 -22.59 -52.08 -37.76
CA ASN A 894 -23.25 -53.34 -37.43
C ASN A 894 -24.00 -53.26 -36.10
N TYR A 895 -23.34 -52.74 -35.05
CA TYR A 895 -23.96 -52.56 -33.74
C TYR A 895 -25.22 -51.68 -33.81
N LEU A 896 -25.15 -50.53 -34.50
CA LEU A 896 -26.29 -49.63 -34.62
C LEU A 896 -27.42 -50.25 -35.43
N MET A 897 -27.13 -50.99 -36.49
CA MET A 897 -28.16 -51.70 -37.27
C MET A 897 -28.85 -52.81 -36.44
N ASP A 898 -28.08 -53.57 -35.66
CA ASP A 898 -28.59 -54.63 -34.79
C ASP A 898 -29.41 -54.07 -33.63
N ASP A 899 -28.91 -53.07 -32.90
CA ASP A 899 -29.58 -52.45 -31.74
C ASP A 899 -30.85 -51.69 -32.16
N SER A 900 -30.79 -50.97 -33.29
CA SER A 900 -31.97 -50.29 -33.84
C SER A 900 -32.96 -51.24 -34.50
N GLY A 901 -32.57 -52.49 -34.81
CA GLY A 901 -33.44 -53.49 -35.43
C GLY A 901 -34.05 -53.02 -36.76
N ILE A 902 -33.31 -52.22 -37.54
CA ILE A 902 -33.81 -51.75 -38.84
C ILE A 902 -33.97 -52.92 -39.80
N ALA A 903 -35.11 -52.97 -40.49
CA ALA A 903 -35.34 -53.95 -41.56
C ALA A 903 -35.06 -53.36 -42.96
N LEU A 904 -34.98 -52.03 -43.05
CA LEU A 904 -34.81 -51.28 -44.30
C LEU A 904 -33.74 -50.20 -44.11
N LEU A 905 -32.83 -50.09 -45.07
CA LEU A 905 -31.76 -49.09 -45.14
C LEU A 905 -31.84 -48.31 -46.46
N LEU A 906 -31.98 -46.99 -46.37
CA LEU A 906 -31.81 -46.08 -47.49
C LEU A 906 -30.34 -45.70 -47.64
N THR A 907 -29.80 -45.83 -48.84
CA THR A 907 -28.39 -45.51 -49.12
C THR A 907 -28.19 -45.04 -50.58
N GLN A 908 -26.96 -44.72 -50.97
CA GLN A 908 -26.58 -44.39 -52.34
C GLN A 908 -25.92 -45.60 -52.99
N ASP A 909 -26.09 -45.79 -54.31
CA ASP A 909 -25.58 -46.97 -55.04
C ASP A 909 -24.09 -47.26 -54.78
N HIS A 910 -23.27 -46.22 -54.74
CA HIS A 910 -21.82 -46.35 -54.58
C HIS A 910 -21.40 -46.74 -53.15
N LEU A 911 -22.28 -46.63 -52.15
CA LEU A 911 -22.04 -47.02 -50.76
C LEU A 911 -22.46 -48.47 -50.46
N LEU A 912 -23.25 -49.11 -51.34
CA LEU A 912 -23.70 -50.49 -51.14
C LEU A 912 -22.56 -51.50 -51.02
N THR A 913 -21.40 -51.21 -51.63
CA THR A 913 -20.22 -52.08 -51.60
C THR A 913 -19.29 -51.81 -50.41
N SER A 914 -19.42 -50.66 -49.75
CA SER A 914 -18.58 -50.27 -48.60
C SER A 914 -19.26 -50.48 -47.25
N LEU A 915 -20.60 -50.51 -47.21
CA LEU A 915 -21.36 -50.70 -45.98
C LEU A 915 -21.37 -52.19 -45.55
N PRO A 916 -21.23 -52.48 -44.24
CA PRO A 916 -21.33 -53.84 -43.73
C PRO A 916 -22.82 -54.23 -43.62
N LEU A 917 -23.41 -54.70 -44.72
CA LEU A 917 -24.85 -54.98 -44.79
C LEU A 917 -25.19 -56.38 -44.22
N PRO A 918 -25.94 -56.47 -43.10
CA PRO A 918 -26.40 -57.75 -42.60
C PRO A 918 -27.42 -58.38 -43.58
N PRO A 919 -27.48 -59.71 -43.74
CA PRO A 919 -28.38 -60.37 -44.69
C PRO A 919 -29.88 -60.10 -44.47
N GLN A 920 -30.24 -59.60 -43.29
CA GLN A 920 -31.63 -59.36 -42.87
C GLN A 920 -32.10 -57.92 -43.16
N VAL A 921 -31.18 -57.02 -43.52
CA VAL A 921 -31.50 -55.61 -43.81
C VAL A 921 -31.69 -55.45 -45.32
N GLN A 922 -32.91 -55.10 -45.74
CA GLN A 922 -33.17 -54.75 -47.13
C GLN A 922 -32.61 -53.36 -47.43
N THR A 923 -31.97 -53.19 -48.58
CA THR A 923 -31.41 -51.89 -48.99
C THR A 923 -32.23 -51.29 -50.12
N LEU A 924 -32.49 -49.99 -50.03
CA LEU A 924 -33.13 -49.21 -51.07
C LEU A 924 -32.22 -48.06 -51.49
N SER A 925 -31.97 -47.95 -52.79
CA SER A 925 -31.14 -46.86 -53.31
C SER A 925 -31.96 -45.59 -53.55
N LEU A 926 -31.39 -44.44 -53.18
CA LEU A 926 -31.97 -43.13 -53.43
C LEU A 926 -31.92 -42.71 -54.91
N SER A 927 -31.18 -43.43 -55.75
CA SER A 927 -31.10 -43.21 -57.22
C SER A 927 -32.14 -44.02 -58.01
N ASP A 928 -32.88 -44.93 -57.37
CA ASP A 928 -33.89 -45.76 -58.02
C ASP A 928 -34.94 -44.91 -58.74
N SER A 929 -35.40 -45.35 -59.92
CA SER A 929 -36.46 -44.62 -60.63
C SER A 929 -37.79 -44.68 -59.87
N LEU A 930 -38.29 -43.51 -59.46
CA LEU A 930 -39.56 -43.35 -58.75
C LEU A 930 -40.70 -42.85 -59.65
N SER A 931 -40.50 -42.89 -60.97
CA SER A 931 -41.42 -42.30 -61.98
C SER A 931 -42.84 -42.88 -62.01
N GLY A 932 -43.07 -44.05 -61.38
CA GLY A 932 -44.39 -44.67 -61.22
C GLY A 932 -45.12 -44.35 -59.90
N TYR A 933 -44.49 -43.65 -58.95
CA TYR A 933 -45.09 -43.32 -57.65
C TYR A 933 -45.75 -41.94 -57.66
N ALA A 934 -46.83 -41.79 -56.89
CA ALA A 934 -47.57 -40.53 -56.78
C ALA A 934 -46.68 -39.41 -56.20
N ASP A 935 -46.84 -38.19 -56.70
CA ASP A 935 -46.14 -36.99 -56.20
C ASP A 935 -46.96 -36.18 -55.18
N SER A 936 -48.19 -36.61 -54.91
CA SER A 936 -49.08 -36.05 -53.88
C SER A 936 -48.64 -36.42 -52.46
N ASN A 937 -48.89 -35.53 -51.49
CA ASN A 937 -48.55 -35.78 -50.09
C ASN A 937 -49.25 -37.07 -49.59
N PRO A 938 -48.52 -38.02 -49.00
CA PRO A 938 -49.14 -39.19 -48.41
C PRO A 938 -50.00 -38.79 -47.20
N VAL A 939 -51.08 -39.53 -46.94
CA VAL A 939 -51.93 -39.31 -45.75
C VAL A 939 -51.08 -39.42 -44.49
N ASN A 940 -51.07 -38.41 -43.62
CA ASN A 940 -50.26 -38.47 -42.40
C ASN A 940 -50.70 -39.63 -41.49
N LEU A 941 -49.74 -40.46 -41.04
CA LEU A 941 -49.99 -41.62 -40.18
C LEU A 941 -49.49 -41.41 -38.74
N THR A 942 -48.91 -40.26 -38.42
CA THR A 942 -48.24 -39.98 -37.13
C THR A 942 -49.17 -39.40 -36.05
N THR A 943 -50.47 -39.69 -36.11
CA THR A 943 -51.50 -39.19 -35.16
C THR A 943 -52.04 -40.29 -34.27
#